data_AF-A0A5C4THD6-F1
#
_entry.id   AF-A0A5C4THD6-F1
#
_cell.length_a   1.000
_cell.length_b   1.000
_cell.length_c   1.000
_cell.angle_alpha   90.00
_cell.angle_beta   90.00
_cell.angle_gamma   90.00
#
_symmetry.space_group_name_H-M   'P 1'
#
loop_
_entity.id
_entity.type
_entity.pdbx_description
1 polymer ?
#
loop_
_entity_poly.entity_id
_entity_poly.type
_entity_poly.pdbx_seq_one_letter_code
_entity_poly.pdbx_strand_id
1 'polypeptide(L)'
;MNIGNRNTRRMWAKLLILTVLATGLPFGNLAASDTVYGSSRPTEGESSYVAVKDGRMNRDGTISNLGERKMTNGGGAKPHLPALDRRAATSTPANQGASSLDIVRGGQANAIVVVDDTVYPEEPAAGPEQGVIHGWTQAYGKGNIAVTDAVSHTGNYSLHFNDGDSSAYGVLSDLVEISEGETYTVSAMVYRASGDDPQIFIRFYDQNKVRIGGQPWLRVPGTGAYWTEASVAGTAPAQAAYAAAGLYTGVPQASVYFDDIQLRSVSGNVPLANPGFEPQTPVRRGPAETLVDYVRKSTGALLPIMTEPEYGAGGGGEPEQVLIRIGTTESVYGNAPALDALLSTLDGDGFVIYPQGQTITIAGPTVWGTTNGVYGFLERYADIRWLMPGPDGEDVPPLSELSAGRGIVREQPAFGFRVFSPLHGKPDNSADAIQELNIWAQRNRLQGFYNAPVSFHHNMYNLFSVSKFGATHPEFYPNGQPPGANSISGWQPCFSNPDTVDAAVEEILAYFRDNPDAQSYSLGINDGNGYCESNPIPVYYDWVNRVVDRVLAVHPDKWFGLLAYQSVIRPPSFPLNPRVIPFLTKDRMAWADPDAETLGYADEESWLQVAGQIGYYDYIYGSPYLVPRVYPHQMAETLLHARERGIGSYYAELYPNWGEGPKAWLASKLLWDPEQDVDALLQEWYTRAVGVTAATYLKQYYDHWEFFWTERAILEPWFLPGTIYQNFADPGYLNAVTEEDISLSREWLEAVVAAAETEPQKARANLLLRAFEYYEASALSYPRIGERPADTASALALLEYSVNLFGERIEMAGKRFALLDEFKSNPVLLQYMDARRFNQLIWSGWNAPEFWALVDYMKEREDAGGPVRLRASELAATHPSPEGRQYAALMLQALSRPSAVQNPSFEDGDEAAPPWELLSRSTSSRSVRRAEGTAFTGTVSMQVYGKGWGGPSQVIVVEPGLASMSFRYHIPQAGNTAGSIQWGFDLLDDQGEWINFSTVRSPVTSLADAESQWLEARLDGEIPQTINGKQVRQARLIVLVSSTEPVEVYVDDFKFYSMAKP
;
A
#
# COMPACT_ATOMS: atom_id res chain seq x y z
N MET A 1 20.74 -15.40 21.72
CA MET A 1 20.21 -15.82 23.04
C MET A 1 18.70 -15.74 22.94
N ASN A 2 18.02 -16.88 22.91
CA ASN A 2 16.57 -16.95 22.79
C ASN A 2 15.96 -17.48 24.09
N ILE A 3 14.68 -17.16 24.32
CA ILE A 3 13.83 -17.45 25.50
C ILE A 3 13.86 -16.37 26.60
N GLY A 4 13.02 -15.35 26.39
CA GLY A 4 12.47 -14.49 27.43
C GLY A 4 11.18 -13.86 26.89
N ASN A 5 10.08 -13.94 27.65
CA ASN A 5 8.79 -13.34 27.31
C ASN A 5 8.95 -11.83 26.99
N ARG A 6 8.11 -11.27 26.10
CA ARG A 6 7.98 -9.84 25.72
C ARG A 6 8.21 -8.87 26.91
N ASN A 7 7.66 -9.19 28.09
CA ASN A 7 7.87 -8.40 29.31
C ASN A 7 9.33 -8.36 29.81
N THR A 8 10.07 -9.45 29.66
CA THR A 8 11.48 -9.54 30.02
C THR A 8 12.35 -8.77 29.03
N ARG A 9 12.09 -8.87 27.72
CA ARG A 9 12.79 -8.08 26.69
C ARG A 9 12.54 -6.58 26.88
N ARG A 10 11.31 -6.18 27.20
CA ARG A 10 10.95 -4.79 27.53
C ARG A 10 11.56 -4.29 28.83
N MET A 11 11.64 -5.14 29.85
CA MET A 11 12.32 -4.78 31.10
C MET A 11 13.81 -4.53 30.86
N TRP A 12 14.47 -5.33 30.01
CA TRP A 12 15.88 -5.12 29.62
C TRP A 12 16.08 -3.93 28.67
N ALA A 13 15.18 -3.70 27.71
CA ALA A 13 15.24 -2.53 26.83
C ALA A 13 15.00 -1.22 27.61
N LYS A 14 14.00 -1.19 28.50
CA LYS A 14 13.80 -0.08 29.44
C LYS A 14 15.01 0.09 30.36
N LEU A 15 15.64 -0.99 30.85
CA LEU A 15 16.88 -0.90 31.64
C LEU A 15 18.04 -0.34 30.81
N LEU A 16 18.19 -0.74 29.55
CA LEU A 16 19.26 -0.30 28.67
C LEU A 16 19.10 1.19 28.31
N ILE A 17 17.87 1.60 27.97
CA ILE A 17 17.50 3.00 27.71
C ILE A 17 17.67 3.84 28.99
N LEU A 18 17.23 3.35 30.15
CA LEU A 18 17.50 3.99 31.45
C LEU A 18 18.98 4.07 31.79
N THR A 19 19.80 3.09 31.36
CA THR A 19 21.25 3.10 31.64
C THR A 19 22.00 4.06 30.73
N VAL A 20 21.57 4.20 29.47
CA VAL A 20 22.10 5.19 28.51
C VAL A 20 21.63 6.61 28.86
N LEU A 21 20.40 6.78 29.36
CA LEU A 21 19.87 8.06 29.84
C LEU A 21 20.40 8.44 31.23
N ALA A 22 20.79 7.46 32.07
CA ALA A 22 21.31 7.73 33.42
C ALA A 22 22.74 8.29 33.46
N THR A 23 23.45 8.38 32.33
CA THR A 23 24.80 8.97 32.26
C THR A 23 24.84 10.49 32.05
N GLY A 24 23.72 11.22 32.17
CA GLY A 24 23.72 12.69 32.03
C GLY A 24 22.57 13.47 32.69
N LEU A 25 22.64 13.64 34.03
CA LEU A 25 21.97 14.65 34.90
C LEU A 25 20.42 14.64 35.02
N PRO A 26 19.84 15.16 36.14
CA PRO A 26 18.66 14.57 36.77
C PRO A 26 17.35 15.33 36.50
N PHE A 27 16.23 14.61 36.35
CA PHE A 27 14.88 15.15 36.51
C PHE A 27 14.00 14.27 37.40
N GLY A 28 13.11 14.98 38.12
CA GLY A 28 12.26 14.49 39.18
C GLY A 28 10.98 13.78 38.72
N ASN A 29 10.33 13.19 39.72
CA ASN A 29 9.18 12.30 39.65
C ASN A 29 8.02 12.82 38.78
N LEU A 30 7.58 11.99 37.83
CA LEU A 30 6.26 12.04 37.21
C LEU A 30 5.39 10.93 37.80
N ALA A 31 4.23 11.31 38.34
CA ALA A 31 3.17 10.40 38.76
C ALA A 31 2.18 10.24 37.59
N ALA A 32 1.79 9.00 37.29
CA ALA A 32 0.80 8.67 36.28
C ALA A 32 -0.59 9.22 36.67
N SER A 33 -1.20 9.98 35.76
CA SER A 33 -2.60 10.41 35.86
C SER A 33 -3.44 9.67 34.82
N ASP A 34 -4.47 8.98 35.29
CA ASP A 34 -5.57 8.47 34.47
C ASP A 34 -6.35 9.64 33.83
N THR A 35 -6.51 9.67 32.51
CA THR A 35 -7.50 10.54 31.86
C THR A 35 -8.17 9.88 30.65
N VAL A 36 -9.47 10.17 30.54
CA VAL A 36 -10.51 9.44 29.82
C VAL A 36 -10.80 10.03 28.43
N TYR A 37 -11.07 9.13 27.49
CA TYR A 37 -11.57 9.33 26.13
C TYR A 37 -12.89 10.11 26.06
N GLY A 38 -12.92 11.13 25.19
CA GLY A 38 -14.15 11.84 24.80
C GLY A 38 -14.77 11.25 23.52
N SER A 39 -15.85 10.47 23.66
CA SER A 39 -16.91 10.40 22.65
C SER A 39 -18.26 10.50 23.34
N SER A 40 -19.12 11.35 22.79
CA SER A 40 -20.40 11.76 23.37
C SER A 40 -21.35 10.59 23.66
N ARG A 41 -21.73 10.40 24.92
CA ARG A 41 -22.89 9.61 25.34
C ARG A 41 -24.08 10.56 25.59
N PRO A 42 -25.32 10.22 25.15
CA PRO A 42 -26.52 10.77 25.76
C PRO A 42 -26.71 10.17 27.15
N THR A 43 -27.10 11.02 28.10
CA THR A 43 -27.49 10.70 29.47
C THR A 43 -28.74 9.81 29.51
N GLU A 44 -28.71 8.72 30.28
CA GLU A 44 -29.86 8.25 31.07
C GLU A 44 -29.46 7.18 32.11
N GLY A 45 -29.94 7.35 33.35
CA GLY A 45 -30.51 6.29 34.19
C GLY A 45 -29.59 5.22 34.81
N GLU A 46 -29.23 5.44 36.08
CA GLU A 46 -28.96 4.48 37.16
C GLU A 46 -28.90 2.96 36.83
N SER A 47 -27.75 2.32 37.08
CA SER A 47 -27.71 1.24 38.07
C SER A 47 -26.28 1.00 38.58
N SER A 48 -26.20 0.88 39.89
CA SER A 48 -25.03 0.80 40.76
C SER A 48 -24.34 -0.56 40.75
N TYR A 49 -23.01 -0.62 40.73
CA TYR A 49 -22.23 -1.59 41.52
C TYR A 49 -20.89 -0.99 41.96
N VAL A 50 -20.77 -0.81 43.28
CA VAL A 50 -19.59 -0.33 44.00
C VAL A 50 -18.61 -1.48 44.17
N ALA A 51 -17.37 -1.33 43.71
CA ALA A 51 -16.25 -2.18 44.10
C ALA A 51 -15.33 -1.42 45.06
N VAL A 52 -15.34 -1.87 46.32
CA VAL A 52 -14.52 -1.39 47.42
C VAL A 52 -13.05 -1.79 47.18
N LYS A 53 -12.15 -0.79 47.14
CA LYS A 53 -10.70 -0.97 47.29
C LYS A 53 -10.39 -0.96 48.79
N ASP A 54 -9.85 -2.06 49.30
CA ASP A 54 -8.98 -2.00 50.48
C ASP A 54 -8.10 -3.26 50.59
N GLY A 55 -6.87 -3.10 51.06
CA GLY A 55 -6.06 -4.21 51.58
C GLY A 55 -4.63 -4.34 51.08
N ARG A 56 -3.71 -3.61 51.72
CA ARG A 56 -2.26 -3.87 51.76
C ARG A 56 -1.96 -5.26 52.36
N MET A 57 -0.94 -5.98 51.88
CA MET A 57 0.27 -6.35 52.66
C MET A 57 1.12 -7.48 52.03
N ASN A 58 2.42 -7.20 52.04
CA ASN A 58 3.58 -8.01 52.43
C ASN A 58 4.08 -9.23 51.63
N ARG A 59 5.39 -9.11 51.35
CA ARG A 59 6.40 -10.15 51.14
C ARG A 59 6.37 -11.18 52.28
N ASP A 60 6.57 -12.46 51.94
CA ASP A 60 7.67 -13.28 52.44
C ASP A 60 7.66 -14.69 51.82
N GLY A 61 8.85 -15.17 51.44
CA GLY A 61 9.39 -16.43 51.93
C GLY A 61 8.85 -17.77 51.41
N THR A 62 9.69 -18.40 50.58
CA THR A 62 10.10 -19.82 50.64
C THR A 62 9.30 -20.94 49.95
N ILE A 63 10.12 -21.74 49.27
CA ILE A 63 9.94 -23.00 48.54
C ILE A 63 9.69 -24.15 49.52
N SER A 64 8.79 -25.10 49.18
CA SER A 64 9.12 -26.55 49.05
C SER A 64 7.90 -27.49 48.94
N ASN A 65 8.09 -28.48 48.07
CA ASN A 65 7.66 -29.90 48.13
C ASN A 65 6.21 -30.34 47.92
N LEU A 66 6.03 -31.03 46.78
CA LEU A 66 5.65 -32.44 46.62
C LEU A 66 4.53 -33.02 47.50
N GLY A 67 3.46 -33.47 46.85
CA GLY A 67 2.49 -34.41 47.40
C GLY A 67 1.54 -34.96 46.33
N GLU A 68 1.86 -36.14 45.80
CA GLU A 68 0.94 -36.96 45.00
C GLU A 68 -0.27 -37.43 45.85
N ARG A 69 -1.49 -37.40 45.28
CA ARG A 69 -2.35 -38.59 44.99
C ARG A 69 -3.87 -38.31 44.99
N LYS A 70 -4.49 -38.91 43.96
CA LYS A 70 -5.81 -39.56 43.87
C LYS A 70 -7.08 -38.75 43.53
N MET A 71 -7.40 -38.84 42.23
CA MET A 71 -8.68 -39.28 41.62
C MET A 71 -9.96 -39.22 42.47
N THR A 72 -10.93 -38.46 41.98
CA THR A 72 -12.32 -38.93 41.75
C THR A 72 -12.93 -38.26 40.51
N ASN A 73 -13.60 -39.09 39.70
CA ASN A 73 -14.23 -38.81 38.40
C ASN A 73 -15.51 -37.94 38.47
N GLY A 74 -15.77 -37.27 37.34
CA GLY A 74 -17.06 -36.72 36.89
C GLY A 74 -16.79 -35.50 36.02
N GLY A 75 -16.91 -35.48 34.68
CA GLY A 75 -17.83 -36.17 33.79
C GLY A 75 -18.63 -35.10 33.05
N GLY A 76 -18.19 -34.69 31.86
CA GLY A 76 -18.88 -33.69 31.04
C GLY A 76 -18.05 -33.23 29.84
N ALA A 77 -18.29 -33.84 28.69
CA ALA A 77 -17.54 -33.68 27.44
C ALA A 77 -17.90 -32.41 26.65
N LYS A 78 -16.89 -31.77 26.07
CA LYS A 78 -16.95 -30.98 24.82
C LYS A 78 -15.78 -31.43 23.92
N PRO A 79 -15.94 -31.50 22.58
CA PRO A 79 -14.95 -32.13 21.71
C PRO A 79 -13.77 -31.20 21.44
N HIS A 80 -12.56 -31.63 21.84
CA HIS A 80 -11.29 -31.09 21.34
C HIS A 80 -10.88 -31.84 20.07
N LEU A 81 -10.60 -31.09 19.01
CA LEU A 81 -9.84 -31.54 17.84
C LEU A 81 -8.40 -31.85 18.28
N PRO A 82 -7.80 -33.02 17.96
CA PRO A 82 -6.43 -33.31 18.35
C PRO A 82 -5.43 -32.73 17.35
N ALA A 83 -4.41 -32.06 17.90
CA ALA A 83 -3.15 -31.75 17.24
C ALA A 83 -2.46 -33.04 16.77
N LEU A 84 -2.05 -33.07 15.50
CA LEU A 84 -1.29 -34.17 14.92
C LEU A 84 0.21 -33.92 15.11
N ASP A 85 0.76 -34.63 16.09
CA ASP A 85 2.18 -34.77 16.39
C ASP A 85 2.91 -35.47 15.23
N ARG A 86 3.84 -34.77 14.57
CA ARG A 86 4.70 -35.33 13.51
C ARG A 86 5.98 -35.85 14.14
N ARG A 87 6.04 -37.15 14.45
CA ARG A 87 7.28 -37.96 14.47
C ARG A 87 6.99 -39.47 14.60
N ALA A 88 7.29 -40.23 13.56
CA ALA A 88 8.11 -41.45 13.59
C ALA A 88 7.91 -42.29 12.33
N ALA A 89 9.04 -42.68 11.71
CA ALA A 89 9.12 -43.65 10.64
C ALA A 89 9.16 -45.10 11.20
N THR A 90 8.62 -46.07 10.46
CA THR A 90 9.30 -47.30 9.93
C THR A 90 8.34 -48.48 9.71
N SER A 91 8.26 -48.98 8.47
CA SER A 91 8.68 -50.34 8.03
C SER A 91 7.94 -50.84 6.77
N THR A 92 8.71 -51.43 5.87
CA THR A 92 8.54 -51.66 4.41
C THR A 92 7.59 -52.82 4.03
N PRO A 93 7.19 -52.98 2.74
CA PRO A 93 7.97 -53.85 1.85
C PRO A 93 8.18 -53.34 0.41
N ALA A 94 9.22 -53.89 -0.21
CA ALA A 94 9.90 -53.47 -1.43
C ALA A 94 9.03 -53.27 -2.68
N ASN A 95 9.17 -52.08 -3.29
CA ASN A 95 9.26 -51.93 -4.74
C ASN A 95 10.25 -50.78 -5.02
N GLN A 96 11.44 -51.09 -5.56
CA GLN A 96 12.48 -50.09 -5.88
C GLN A 96 12.10 -49.34 -7.17
N GLY A 97 11.05 -48.52 -7.10
CA GLY A 97 10.79 -47.45 -8.07
C GLY A 97 11.50 -46.17 -7.63
N ALA A 98 12.01 -45.37 -8.57
CA ALA A 98 12.67 -44.10 -8.29
C ALA A 98 11.86 -43.23 -7.30
N SER A 99 12.52 -42.59 -6.34
CA SER A 99 11.89 -41.77 -5.28
C SER A 99 11.20 -40.49 -5.79
N SER A 100 11.48 -40.13 -7.04
CA SER A 100 11.02 -38.92 -7.71
C SER A 100 10.56 -39.23 -9.15
N LEU A 101 9.90 -38.25 -9.75
CA LEU A 101 9.53 -38.19 -11.16
C LEU A 101 10.36 -37.11 -11.83
N ASP A 102 11.19 -37.48 -12.80
CA ASP A 102 12.11 -36.56 -13.48
C ASP A 102 11.34 -35.81 -14.58
N ILE A 103 11.09 -34.53 -14.37
CA ILE A 103 10.34 -33.64 -15.27
C ILE A 103 11.28 -33.08 -16.35
N VAL A 104 12.50 -32.73 -15.95
CA VAL A 104 13.60 -32.34 -16.84
C VAL A 104 14.79 -33.22 -16.50
N ARG A 105 15.31 -33.92 -17.51
CA ARG A 105 16.41 -34.88 -17.35
C ARG A 105 17.50 -34.56 -18.37
N GLY A 106 18.74 -34.37 -17.90
CA GLY A 106 19.85 -33.98 -18.78
C GLY A 106 19.59 -32.67 -19.55
N GLY A 107 18.87 -31.71 -18.95
CA GLY A 107 18.50 -30.45 -19.59
C GLY A 107 17.42 -30.54 -20.68
N GLN A 108 16.80 -31.71 -20.88
CA GLN A 108 15.74 -31.92 -21.86
C GLN A 108 14.39 -32.17 -21.18
N ALA A 109 13.31 -31.73 -21.84
CA ALA A 109 11.95 -31.98 -21.38
C ALA A 109 11.67 -33.50 -21.34
N ASN A 110 11.32 -34.00 -20.16
CA ASN A 110 10.91 -35.39 -19.93
C ASN A 110 9.45 -35.48 -19.45
N ALA A 111 8.70 -34.37 -19.54
CA ALA A 111 7.30 -34.32 -19.19
C ALA A 111 6.44 -33.68 -20.29
N ILE A 112 5.18 -34.07 -20.35
CA ILE A 112 4.11 -33.40 -21.10
C ILE A 112 3.12 -32.84 -20.10
N VAL A 113 2.69 -31.60 -20.30
CA VAL A 113 1.61 -30.96 -19.56
C VAL A 113 0.31 -31.18 -20.31
N VAL A 114 -0.67 -31.80 -19.67
CA VAL A 114 -2.02 -31.97 -20.19
C VAL A 114 -2.96 -31.12 -19.36
N VAL A 115 -3.69 -30.23 -20.03
CA VAL A 115 -4.61 -29.28 -19.42
C VAL A 115 -6.03 -29.61 -19.83
N ASP A 116 -6.94 -29.48 -18.88
CA ASP A 116 -8.38 -29.63 -19.10
C ASP A 116 -9.05 -28.30 -19.47
N ASP A 117 -10.16 -28.35 -20.21
CA ASP A 117 -10.90 -27.16 -20.64
C ASP A 117 -11.47 -26.36 -19.45
N THR A 118 -11.76 -27.01 -18.32
CA THR A 118 -12.27 -26.37 -17.09
C THR A 118 -11.28 -25.43 -16.41
N VAL A 119 -10.00 -25.43 -16.80
CA VAL A 119 -8.95 -24.60 -16.18
C VAL A 119 -8.69 -23.30 -16.96
N TYR A 120 -9.37 -23.12 -18.09
CA TYR A 120 -9.40 -21.85 -18.81
C TYR A 120 -10.77 -21.21 -18.62
N PRO A 121 -10.84 -19.94 -18.17
CA PRO A 121 -12.11 -19.22 -18.20
C PRO A 121 -12.61 -19.15 -19.65
N GLU A 122 -13.92 -19.30 -19.84
CA GLU A 122 -14.59 -19.06 -21.12
C GLU A 122 -14.45 -17.58 -21.50
N GLU A 123 -13.32 -17.21 -22.11
CA GLU A 123 -13.26 -16.06 -23.00
C GLU A 123 -12.96 -16.56 -24.40
N PRO A 124 -13.83 -16.29 -25.40
CA PRO A 124 -13.49 -16.54 -26.78
C PRO A 124 -12.24 -15.73 -27.10
N ALA A 125 -11.30 -16.33 -27.82
CA ALA A 125 -10.13 -15.62 -28.33
C ALA A 125 -10.61 -14.31 -28.99
N ALA A 126 -10.24 -13.16 -28.41
CA ALA A 126 -10.53 -11.89 -29.04
C ALA A 126 -9.89 -11.89 -30.43
N GLY A 127 -10.64 -11.44 -31.44
CA GLY A 127 -10.06 -11.15 -32.75
C GLY A 127 -8.89 -10.16 -32.62
N PRO A 128 -8.05 -10.03 -33.66
CA PRO A 128 -6.88 -9.16 -33.58
C PRO A 128 -7.29 -7.72 -33.23
N GLU A 129 -6.63 -7.13 -32.23
CA GLU A 129 -6.87 -5.74 -31.83
C GLU A 129 -6.61 -4.79 -33.01
N GLN A 130 -7.60 -3.94 -33.34
CA GLN A 130 -7.45 -2.99 -34.44
C GLN A 130 -6.31 -2.01 -34.18
N GLY A 131 -5.29 -2.01 -35.05
CA GLY A 131 -4.15 -1.11 -34.99
C GLY A 131 -2.97 -1.60 -34.16
N VAL A 132 -3.05 -2.79 -33.55
CA VAL A 132 -1.93 -3.45 -32.87
C VAL A 132 -1.44 -4.62 -33.72
N ILE A 133 -0.12 -4.69 -33.94
CA ILE A 133 0.52 -5.78 -34.70
C ILE A 133 1.55 -6.41 -33.76
N HIS A 134 1.14 -7.38 -32.95
CA HIS A 134 2.02 -7.97 -31.93
C HIS A 134 3.33 -8.49 -32.55
N GLY A 135 4.48 -8.10 -31.99
CA GLY A 135 5.80 -8.46 -32.52
C GLY A 135 6.32 -7.54 -33.63
N TRP A 136 5.55 -6.50 -33.99
CA TRP A 136 5.86 -5.59 -35.09
C TRP A 136 5.51 -4.14 -34.74
N THR A 137 6.37 -3.21 -35.15
CA THR A 137 6.18 -1.77 -34.99
C THR A 137 5.98 -1.10 -36.34
N GLN A 138 4.91 -0.31 -36.50
CA GLN A 138 4.74 0.55 -37.67
C GLN A 138 5.79 1.67 -37.64
N ALA A 139 6.83 1.50 -38.44
CA ALA A 139 7.95 2.43 -38.53
C ALA A 139 7.77 3.51 -39.62
N TYR A 140 6.77 3.35 -40.49
CA TYR A 140 6.48 4.24 -41.61
C TYR A 140 4.98 4.50 -41.75
N GLY A 141 4.62 5.77 -41.97
CA GLY A 141 3.23 6.21 -42.07
C GLY A 141 2.48 6.14 -40.74
N LYS A 142 1.18 6.49 -40.75
CA LYS A 142 0.24 6.27 -39.64
C LYS A 142 -1.10 5.78 -40.21
N GLY A 143 -1.68 4.75 -39.61
CA GLY A 143 -2.92 4.12 -40.12
C GLY A 143 -2.70 3.28 -41.38
N ASN A 144 -3.76 2.69 -41.94
CA ASN A 144 -3.80 1.90 -43.19
C ASN A 144 -3.02 0.56 -43.18
N ILE A 145 -2.61 0.07 -42.00
CA ILE A 145 -2.06 -1.27 -41.83
C ILE A 145 -2.89 -1.98 -40.76
N ALA A 146 -3.37 -3.19 -41.05
CA ALA A 146 -4.14 -4.01 -40.12
C ALA A 146 -3.90 -5.49 -40.34
N VAL A 147 -3.99 -6.29 -39.27
CA VAL A 147 -4.11 -7.74 -39.37
C VAL A 147 -5.56 -8.06 -39.77
N THR A 148 -5.75 -8.92 -40.76
CA THR A 148 -7.07 -9.22 -41.35
C THR A 148 -7.18 -10.68 -41.75
N ASP A 149 -8.40 -11.20 -41.77
CA ASP A 149 -8.77 -12.55 -42.24
C ASP A 149 -9.23 -12.56 -43.72
N ALA A 150 -9.15 -11.41 -44.41
CA ALA A 150 -9.65 -11.28 -45.78
C ALA A 150 -8.86 -12.12 -46.81
N VAL A 151 -7.54 -12.22 -46.64
CA VAL A 151 -6.63 -13.01 -47.48
C VAL A 151 -5.48 -13.48 -46.59
N SER A 152 -5.26 -14.79 -46.45
CA SER A 152 -4.11 -15.39 -45.76
C SER A 152 -3.41 -16.44 -46.63
N HIS A 153 -2.15 -16.76 -46.34
CA HIS A 153 -1.39 -17.82 -46.99
C HIS A 153 -1.41 -19.10 -46.15
N THR A 154 -0.97 -19.02 -44.89
CA THR A 154 -1.21 -20.06 -43.88
C THR A 154 -1.96 -19.46 -42.70
N GLY A 155 -2.61 -20.31 -41.90
CA GLY A 155 -3.48 -19.81 -40.82
C GLY A 155 -4.71 -19.05 -41.34
N ASN A 156 -5.28 -18.20 -40.48
CA ASN A 156 -6.52 -17.49 -40.73
C ASN A 156 -6.32 -15.99 -41.00
N TYR A 157 -5.13 -15.44 -40.73
CA TYR A 157 -4.89 -13.99 -40.80
C TYR A 157 -3.60 -13.65 -41.55
N SER A 158 -3.50 -12.41 -42.02
CA SER A 158 -2.25 -11.86 -42.57
C SER A 158 -2.19 -10.35 -42.34
N LEU A 159 -1.03 -9.74 -42.59
CA LEU A 159 -0.86 -8.30 -42.47
C LEU A 159 -1.25 -7.60 -43.77
N HIS A 160 -2.30 -6.78 -43.72
CA HIS A 160 -2.81 -6.03 -44.86
C HIS A 160 -2.42 -4.56 -44.79
N PHE A 161 -1.75 -4.12 -45.84
CA PHE A 161 -1.51 -2.72 -46.14
C PHE A 161 -2.62 -2.30 -47.10
N ASN A 162 -3.52 -1.44 -46.64
CA ASN A 162 -4.69 -0.99 -47.39
C ASN A 162 -4.65 0.53 -47.57
N ASP A 163 -3.87 0.97 -48.56
CA ASP A 163 -3.63 2.38 -48.78
C ASP A 163 -4.49 2.94 -49.93
N GLY A 164 -5.22 4.02 -49.64
CA GLY A 164 -5.97 4.81 -50.62
C GLY A 164 -5.31 6.14 -50.98
N ASP A 165 -4.20 6.49 -50.33
CA ASP A 165 -3.49 7.75 -50.51
C ASP A 165 -2.13 7.58 -51.21
N SER A 166 -1.28 8.61 -51.12
CA SER A 166 0.02 8.68 -51.79
C SER A 166 1.19 8.65 -50.80
N SER A 167 1.00 8.09 -49.62
CA SER A 167 2.02 7.98 -48.57
C SER A 167 2.79 6.66 -48.68
N ALA A 168 3.81 6.49 -47.85
CA ALA A 168 4.55 5.25 -47.72
C ALA A 168 4.27 4.61 -46.36
N TYR A 169 4.07 3.29 -46.37
CA TYR A 169 3.70 2.51 -45.19
C TYR A 169 4.69 1.39 -44.97
N GLY A 170 4.87 0.98 -43.72
CA GLY A 170 5.84 -0.06 -43.40
C GLY A 170 5.96 -0.37 -41.93
N VAL A 171 6.26 -1.64 -41.66
CA VAL A 171 6.45 -2.20 -40.33
C VAL A 171 7.85 -2.82 -40.20
N LEU A 172 8.33 -2.89 -38.97
CA LEU A 172 9.54 -3.61 -38.59
C LEU A 172 9.16 -4.67 -37.56
N SER A 173 9.75 -5.85 -37.62
CA SER A 173 9.68 -6.80 -36.52
C SER A 173 10.39 -6.24 -35.29
N ASP A 174 10.10 -6.81 -34.13
CA ASP A 174 10.94 -6.65 -32.95
C ASP A 174 12.39 -7.05 -33.24
N LEU A 175 13.31 -6.47 -32.48
CA LEU A 175 14.74 -6.73 -32.62
C LEU A 175 15.06 -8.16 -32.15
N VAL A 176 15.79 -8.90 -32.97
CA VAL A 176 16.33 -10.21 -32.61
C VAL A 176 17.84 -10.18 -32.58
N GLU A 177 18.44 -10.93 -31.65
CA GLU A 177 19.89 -11.04 -31.53
C GLU A 177 20.51 -11.73 -32.74
N ILE A 178 21.63 -11.19 -33.21
CA ILE A 178 22.40 -11.72 -34.34
C ILE A 178 23.90 -11.62 -34.07
N SER A 179 24.70 -12.32 -34.87
CA SER A 179 26.16 -12.27 -34.87
C SER A 179 26.68 -11.39 -36.01
N GLU A 180 27.63 -10.51 -35.69
CA GLU A 180 28.33 -9.72 -36.72
C GLU A 180 29.03 -10.63 -37.76
N GLY A 181 29.07 -10.20 -39.02
CA GLY A 181 29.70 -10.94 -40.11
C GLY A 181 28.92 -12.15 -40.65
N GLU A 182 27.84 -12.58 -39.99
CA GLU A 182 26.96 -13.64 -40.50
C GLU A 182 25.99 -13.12 -41.57
N THR A 183 25.58 -13.98 -42.51
CA THR A 183 24.57 -13.64 -43.51
C THR A 183 23.19 -14.10 -43.07
N TYR A 184 22.25 -13.16 -43.07
CA TYR A 184 20.85 -13.37 -42.73
C TYR A 184 19.96 -13.22 -43.95
N THR A 185 18.90 -14.03 -44.05
CA THR A 185 17.90 -13.98 -45.11
C THR A 185 16.53 -13.70 -44.51
N VAL A 186 15.85 -12.65 -44.95
CA VAL A 186 14.42 -12.45 -44.70
C VAL A 186 13.64 -13.00 -45.88
N SER A 187 12.63 -13.83 -45.61
CA SER A 187 11.64 -14.26 -46.60
C SER A 187 10.23 -13.93 -46.13
N ALA A 188 9.30 -13.69 -47.06
CA ALA A 188 7.89 -13.46 -46.79
C ALA A 188 7.03 -13.96 -47.95
N MET A 189 5.82 -14.42 -47.66
CA MET A 189 4.77 -14.60 -48.65
C MET A 189 4.07 -13.26 -48.87
N VAL A 190 3.93 -12.85 -50.14
CA VAL A 190 3.40 -11.55 -50.52
C VAL A 190 2.27 -11.72 -51.53
N TYR A 191 1.11 -11.13 -51.24
CA TYR A 191 -0.05 -11.11 -52.13
C TYR A 191 -0.40 -9.67 -52.49
N ARG A 192 -0.40 -9.34 -53.78
CA ARG A 192 -0.72 -7.99 -54.25
C ARG A 192 -2.09 -7.94 -54.91
N ALA A 193 -3.08 -7.38 -54.22
CA ALA A 193 -4.40 -7.13 -54.79
C ALA A 193 -4.40 -5.92 -55.74
N SER A 194 -3.70 -4.83 -55.39
CA SER A 194 -3.55 -3.63 -56.22
C SER A 194 -2.34 -2.79 -55.83
N GLY A 195 -1.96 -1.83 -56.68
CA GLY A 195 -0.87 -0.87 -56.43
C GLY A 195 0.51 -1.31 -56.90
N ASP A 196 1.54 -0.58 -56.43
CA ASP A 196 2.93 -0.73 -56.83
C ASP A 196 3.66 -1.89 -56.12
N ASP A 197 4.89 -2.19 -56.55
CA ASP A 197 5.67 -3.30 -56.00
C ASP A 197 6.06 -3.06 -54.51
N PRO A 198 5.67 -3.96 -53.58
CA PRO A 198 6.11 -3.88 -52.19
C PRO A 198 7.60 -4.22 -52.04
N GLN A 199 8.15 -3.95 -50.86
CA GLN A 199 9.53 -4.22 -50.51
C GLN A 199 9.61 -5.03 -49.22
N ILE A 200 10.56 -5.95 -49.19
CA ILE A 200 11.04 -6.59 -47.97
C ILE A 200 12.50 -6.22 -47.76
N PHE A 201 12.93 -6.05 -46.50
CA PHE A 201 14.31 -5.68 -46.19
C PHE A 201 14.79 -6.19 -44.83
N ILE A 202 16.10 -6.15 -44.63
CA ILE A 202 16.77 -6.44 -43.35
C ILE A 202 17.38 -5.15 -42.82
N ARG A 203 17.19 -4.86 -41.53
CA ARG A 203 17.82 -3.73 -40.84
C ARG A 203 18.69 -4.22 -39.70
N PHE A 204 19.90 -3.67 -39.59
CA PHE A 204 20.87 -4.02 -38.55
C PHE A 204 21.05 -2.91 -37.51
N TYR A 205 21.35 -3.30 -36.28
CA TYR A 205 21.52 -2.44 -35.11
C TYR A 205 22.70 -2.88 -34.25
N ASP A 206 23.32 -1.93 -33.55
CA ASP A 206 24.39 -2.19 -32.58
C ASP A 206 23.86 -2.61 -31.19
N GLN A 207 24.76 -2.86 -30.23
CA GLN A 207 24.38 -3.24 -28.85
C GLN A 207 23.51 -2.19 -28.14
N ASN A 208 23.59 -0.92 -28.54
CA ASN A 208 22.79 0.18 -28.01
C ASN A 208 21.46 0.36 -28.76
N LYS A 209 21.10 -0.58 -29.65
CA LYS A 209 19.91 -0.54 -30.50
C LYS A 209 19.88 0.66 -31.46
N VAL A 210 21.06 1.17 -31.83
CA VAL A 210 21.21 2.22 -32.85
C VAL A 210 21.40 1.56 -34.20
N ARG A 211 20.69 2.04 -35.23
CA ARG A 211 20.77 1.48 -36.60
C ARG A 211 22.19 1.65 -37.15
N ILE A 212 22.73 0.57 -37.72
CA ILE A 212 24.05 0.56 -38.36
C ILE A 212 24.01 -0.06 -39.76
N GLY A 213 24.94 0.36 -40.62
CA GLY A 213 25.11 -0.17 -41.97
C GLY A 213 23.97 0.14 -42.96
N GLY A 214 24.08 -0.44 -44.15
CA GLY A 214 23.03 -0.43 -45.15
C GLY A 214 21.89 -1.38 -44.80
N GLN A 215 20.73 -1.21 -45.44
CA GLN A 215 19.62 -2.16 -45.34
C GLN A 215 19.53 -2.94 -46.66
N PRO A 216 19.87 -4.23 -46.69
CA PRO A 216 19.60 -5.08 -47.86
C PRO A 216 18.09 -5.16 -48.08
N TRP A 217 17.63 -4.90 -49.31
CA TRP A 217 16.20 -4.85 -49.64
C TRP A 217 15.93 -5.48 -51.00
N LEU A 218 14.73 -6.02 -51.16
CA LEU A 218 14.21 -6.55 -52.42
C LEU A 218 12.87 -5.87 -52.70
N ARG A 219 12.72 -5.28 -53.89
CA ARG A 219 11.41 -4.98 -54.47
C ARG A 219 10.83 -6.27 -55.02
N VAL A 220 9.61 -6.62 -54.62
CA VAL A 220 8.94 -7.87 -54.99
C VAL A 220 8.17 -7.64 -56.30
N PRO A 221 8.68 -8.09 -57.46
CA PRO A 221 8.04 -7.85 -58.75
C PRO A 221 6.95 -8.90 -58.99
N GLY A 222 5.76 -8.48 -59.46
CA GLY A 222 4.75 -9.45 -59.91
C GLY A 222 3.34 -8.90 -60.06
N THR A 223 2.75 -8.98 -61.25
CA THR A 223 1.39 -8.50 -61.53
C THR A 223 0.34 -9.56 -61.23
N GLY A 224 -0.21 -9.62 -60.00
CA GLY A 224 -1.46 -10.36 -59.76
C GLY A 224 -1.78 -10.70 -58.32
N ALA A 225 -3.07 -11.01 -58.12
CA ALA A 225 -3.70 -11.36 -56.84
C ALA A 225 -3.47 -12.86 -56.50
N TYR A 226 -2.20 -13.23 -56.31
CA TYR A 226 -1.76 -14.55 -55.86
C TYR A 226 -0.53 -14.44 -54.94
N TRP A 227 -0.33 -15.41 -54.06
CA TRP A 227 0.79 -15.44 -53.12
C TRP A 227 2.11 -15.74 -53.84
N THR A 228 3.12 -14.91 -53.59
CA THR A 228 4.48 -15.04 -54.13
C THR A 228 5.48 -15.01 -52.99
N GLU A 229 6.38 -15.99 -52.95
CA GLU A 229 7.50 -15.98 -52.00
C GLU A 229 8.55 -14.95 -52.44
N ALA A 230 8.96 -14.09 -51.53
CA ALA A 230 10.02 -13.11 -51.72
C ALA A 230 11.11 -13.32 -50.67
N SER A 231 12.39 -13.17 -51.05
CA SER A 231 13.50 -13.31 -50.10
C SER A 231 14.66 -12.36 -50.41
N VAL A 232 15.24 -11.77 -49.37
CA VAL A 232 16.43 -10.91 -49.46
C VAL A 232 17.47 -11.35 -48.43
N ALA A 233 18.75 -11.40 -48.84
CA ALA A 233 19.86 -11.76 -47.97
C ALA A 233 20.80 -10.57 -47.71
N GLY A 234 21.40 -10.54 -46.52
CA GLY A 234 22.25 -9.46 -46.04
C GLY A 234 23.28 -9.93 -45.03
N THR A 235 24.55 -9.58 -45.25
CA THR A 235 25.62 -9.82 -44.27
C THR A 235 25.62 -8.74 -43.20
N ALA A 236 25.57 -9.16 -41.93
CA ALA A 236 25.57 -8.28 -40.78
C ALA A 236 26.89 -7.47 -40.72
N PRO A 237 26.83 -6.13 -40.66
CA PRO A 237 28.03 -5.29 -40.61
C PRO A 237 28.78 -5.46 -39.28
N ALA A 238 30.02 -4.99 -39.20
CA ALA A 238 30.77 -4.95 -37.95
C ALA A 238 29.97 -4.19 -36.87
N GLN A 239 30.01 -4.69 -35.64
CA GLN A 239 29.27 -4.20 -34.47
C GLN A 239 27.76 -4.50 -34.47
N ALA A 240 27.25 -5.27 -35.44
CA ALA A 240 25.85 -5.68 -35.44
C ALA A 240 25.58 -6.67 -34.30
N ALA A 241 24.62 -6.31 -33.44
CA ALA A 241 24.13 -7.15 -32.36
C ALA A 241 22.66 -7.54 -32.55
N TYR A 242 21.89 -6.75 -33.30
CA TYR A 242 20.48 -7.04 -33.57
C TYR A 242 20.08 -6.82 -35.03
N ALA A 243 19.04 -7.53 -35.46
CA ALA A 243 18.38 -7.33 -36.74
C ALA A 243 16.85 -7.22 -36.60
N ALA A 244 16.21 -6.60 -37.60
CA ALA A 244 14.76 -6.61 -37.79
C ALA A 244 14.40 -6.91 -39.25
N ALA A 245 13.34 -7.68 -39.46
CA ALA A 245 12.69 -7.84 -40.75
C ALA A 245 11.78 -6.63 -41.03
N GLY A 246 11.81 -6.11 -42.24
CA GLY A 246 11.02 -4.96 -42.64
C GLY A 246 10.11 -5.23 -43.82
N LEU A 247 8.86 -4.77 -43.73
CA LEU A 247 7.86 -4.84 -44.78
C LEU A 247 7.46 -3.41 -45.14
N TYR A 248 7.37 -3.10 -46.43
CA TYR A 248 7.21 -1.71 -46.88
C TYR A 248 6.49 -1.61 -48.22
N THR A 249 5.71 -0.55 -48.40
CA THR A 249 5.11 -0.16 -49.69
C THR A 249 5.46 1.30 -50.01
N GLY A 250 5.75 1.58 -51.29
CA GLY A 250 5.94 2.94 -51.80
C GLY A 250 4.66 3.50 -52.45
N VAL A 251 4.63 4.82 -52.67
CA VAL A 251 3.55 5.57 -53.36
C VAL A 251 3.26 4.95 -54.75
N PRO A 252 2.01 4.61 -55.21
CA PRO A 252 0.65 4.93 -54.73
C PRO A 252 -0.30 3.72 -54.44
N GLN A 253 -1.48 3.98 -53.85
CA GLN A 253 -2.68 3.10 -53.71
C GLN A 253 -2.43 1.58 -53.76
N ALA A 254 -1.81 1.05 -52.72
CA ALA A 254 -1.45 -0.37 -52.63
C ALA A 254 -2.37 -1.13 -51.67
N SER A 255 -2.88 -2.27 -52.15
CA SER A 255 -3.58 -3.27 -51.35
C SER A 255 -2.72 -4.53 -51.38
N VAL A 256 -1.89 -4.70 -50.35
CA VAL A 256 -0.85 -5.74 -50.29
C VAL A 256 -0.97 -6.48 -48.97
N TYR A 257 -0.89 -7.80 -49.03
CA TYR A 257 -0.89 -8.67 -47.87
C TYR A 257 0.48 -9.34 -47.73
N PHE A 258 0.97 -9.44 -46.51
CA PHE A 258 2.19 -10.13 -46.14
C PHE A 258 1.87 -11.22 -45.14
N ASP A 259 2.50 -12.38 -45.31
CA ASP A 259 2.30 -13.54 -44.45
C ASP A 259 3.57 -14.40 -44.40
N ASP A 260 3.67 -15.32 -43.44
CA ASP A 260 4.76 -16.29 -43.25
C ASP A 260 6.18 -15.68 -43.30
N ILE A 261 6.43 -14.63 -42.51
CA ILE A 261 7.76 -13.99 -42.51
C ILE A 261 8.75 -14.88 -41.78
N GLN A 262 9.92 -15.07 -42.37
CA GLN A 262 11.01 -15.80 -41.73
C GLN A 262 12.30 -15.00 -41.80
N LEU A 263 13.08 -15.07 -40.73
CA LEU A 263 14.45 -14.62 -40.70
C LEU A 263 15.34 -15.85 -40.46
N ARG A 264 16.26 -16.12 -41.36
CA ARG A 264 17.16 -17.28 -41.29
C ARG A 264 18.61 -16.84 -41.29
N SER A 265 19.43 -17.50 -40.50
CA SER A 265 20.88 -17.39 -40.52
C SER A 265 21.48 -18.61 -41.24
N VAL A 266 22.81 -18.69 -41.36
CA VAL A 266 23.45 -19.91 -41.91
C VAL A 266 23.33 -21.10 -40.93
N SER A 267 23.07 -20.82 -39.66
CA SER A 267 22.94 -21.80 -38.57
C SER A 267 21.51 -22.28 -38.32
N GLY A 268 20.48 -21.66 -38.93
CA GLY A 268 19.10 -22.08 -38.80
C GLY A 268 18.10 -20.92 -38.79
N ASN A 269 16.90 -21.19 -38.27
CA ASN A 269 15.84 -20.19 -38.16
C ASN A 269 16.11 -19.24 -36.98
N VAL A 270 15.98 -17.93 -37.20
CA VAL A 270 16.02 -16.91 -36.16
C VAL A 270 14.56 -16.55 -35.83
N PRO A 271 14.08 -16.81 -34.61
CA PRO A 271 12.66 -16.69 -34.29
C PRO A 271 12.21 -15.22 -34.33
N LEU A 272 11.24 -14.92 -35.19
CA LEU A 272 10.51 -13.65 -35.17
C LEU A 272 9.23 -13.80 -34.33
N ALA A 273 8.80 -12.73 -33.67
CA ALA A 273 7.51 -12.68 -33.00
C ALA A 273 6.37 -12.55 -34.02
N ASN A 274 5.34 -13.39 -33.87
CA ASN A 274 4.14 -13.44 -34.72
C ASN A 274 4.40 -13.31 -36.25
N PRO A 275 5.18 -14.22 -36.85
CA PRO A 275 5.57 -14.11 -38.25
C PRO A 275 4.44 -14.34 -39.27
N GLY A 276 3.35 -15.00 -38.87
CA GLY A 276 2.16 -15.24 -39.70
C GLY A 276 0.97 -14.34 -39.33
N PHE A 277 1.16 -13.37 -38.44
CA PHE A 277 0.11 -12.43 -38.01
C PHE A 277 -1.17 -13.07 -37.49
N GLU A 278 -1.11 -14.30 -37.00
CA GLU A 278 -2.24 -14.91 -36.33
C GLU A 278 -2.54 -14.12 -35.06
N PRO A 279 -3.83 -14.03 -34.67
CA PRO A 279 -4.21 -13.58 -33.35
C PRO A 279 -3.37 -14.41 -32.41
N GLN A 280 -2.48 -13.73 -31.70
CA GLN A 280 -2.00 -14.31 -30.47
C GLN A 280 -3.28 -14.38 -29.66
N THR A 281 -3.91 -15.57 -29.64
CA THR A 281 -4.94 -15.90 -28.64
C THR A 281 -4.41 -15.23 -27.39
N PRO A 282 -5.11 -14.23 -26.80
CA PRO A 282 -4.57 -13.47 -25.67
C PRO A 282 -3.96 -14.52 -24.79
N VAL A 283 -2.62 -14.52 -24.66
CA VAL A 283 -1.86 -15.71 -24.25
C VAL A 283 -2.67 -16.26 -23.10
N ARG A 284 -3.30 -17.43 -23.28
CA ARG A 284 -4.09 -18.02 -22.21
C ARG A 284 -3.05 -18.20 -21.12
N ARG A 285 -2.83 -17.24 -20.22
CA ARG A 285 -1.81 -17.34 -19.18
C ARG A 285 -2.50 -18.05 -18.05
N GLY A 286 -2.91 -19.28 -18.34
CA GLY A 286 -3.48 -20.18 -17.37
C GLY A 286 -2.39 -20.76 -16.48
N PRO A 287 -2.79 -21.62 -15.55
CA PRO A 287 -1.84 -22.35 -14.72
C PRO A 287 -0.84 -23.19 -15.54
N ALA A 288 -1.25 -23.77 -16.68
CA ALA A 288 -0.35 -24.59 -17.50
C ALA A 288 0.80 -23.78 -18.11
N GLU A 289 0.50 -22.63 -18.68
CA GLU A 289 1.48 -21.73 -19.30
C GLU A 289 2.42 -21.16 -18.25
N THR A 290 1.90 -20.86 -17.06
CA THR A 290 2.74 -20.41 -15.95
C THR A 290 3.72 -21.51 -15.51
N LEU A 291 3.26 -22.75 -15.39
CA LEU A 291 4.13 -23.90 -15.09
C LEU A 291 5.25 -24.00 -16.13
N VAL A 292 4.90 -24.01 -17.42
CA VAL A 292 5.87 -24.17 -18.52
C VAL A 292 6.84 -23.00 -18.63
N ASP A 293 6.38 -21.76 -18.46
CA ASP A 293 7.23 -20.56 -18.47
C ASP A 293 8.29 -20.64 -17.38
N TYR A 294 7.90 -20.97 -16.14
CA TYR A 294 8.85 -21.05 -15.03
C TYR A 294 9.78 -22.26 -15.10
N VAL A 295 9.30 -23.41 -15.58
CA VAL A 295 10.19 -24.55 -15.85
C VAL A 295 11.22 -24.16 -16.90
N ARG A 296 10.82 -23.46 -17.96
CA ARG A 296 11.74 -22.97 -18.99
C ARG A 296 12.72 -21.93 -18.44
N LYS A 297 12.26 -20.95 -17.65
CA LYS A 297 13.12 -19.93 -17.03
C LYS A 297 14.17 -20.57 -16.12
N SER A 298 13.78 -21.59 -15.34
CA SER A 298 14.68 -22.28 -14.41
C SER A 298 15.62 -23.26 -15.10
N THR A 299 15.14 -24.03 -16.08
CA THR A 299 15.87 -25.19 -16.63
C THR A 299 16.33 -25.05 -18.08
N GLY A 300 15.81 -24.07 -18.82
CA GLY A 300 15.94 -23.95 -20.26
C GLY A 300 15.04 -24.88 -21.08
N ALA A 301 14.44 -25.90 -20.45
CA ALA A 301 13.60 -26.88 -21.14
C ALA A 301 12.17 -26.35 -21.33
N LEU A 302 11.64 -26.48 -22.55
CA LEU A 302 10.24 -26.19 -22.86
C LEU A 302 9.42 -27.47 -22.78
N LEU A 303 8.46 -27.53 -21.85
CA LEU A 303 7.52 -28.64 -21.76
C LEU A 303 6.38 -28.44 -22.77
N PRO A 304 5.98 -29.47 -23.55
CA PRO A 304 4.79 -29.40 -24.40
C PRO A 304 3.51 -29.25 -23.56
N ILE A 305 2.59 -28.39 -23.99
CA ILE A 305 1.22 -28.28 -23.46
C ILE A 305 0.29 -28.91 -24.49
N MET A 306 -0.63 -29.77 -24.02
CA MET A 306 -1.66 -30.42 -24.83
C MET A 306 -3.00 -30.40 -24.09
N THR A 307 -4.09 -30.40 -24.83
CA THR A 307 -5.43 -30.71 -24.29
C THR A 307 -5.61 -32.22 -24.10
N GLU A 308 -6.56 -32.63 -23.25
CA GLU A 308 -6.89 -34.07 -23.08
C GLU A 308 -7.24 -34.78 -24.42
N PRO A 309 -8.03 -34.18 -25.34
CA PRO A 309 -8.28 -34.77 -26.67
C PRO A 309 -7.02 -34.94 -27.53
N GLU A 310 -6.13 -33.93 -27.55
CA GLU A 310 -4.88 -33.98 -28.33
C GLU A 310 -3.95 -35.08 -27.81
N TYR A 311 -3.81 -35.18 -26.48
CA TYR A 311 -3.00 -36.21 -25.85
C TYR A 311 -3.55 -37.62 -26.14
N GLY A 312 -4.87 -37.81 -26.08
CA GLY A 312 -5.52 -39.07 -26.41
C GLY A 312 -5.39 -39.47 -27.89
N ALA A 313 -5.54 -38.52 -28.80
CA ALA A 313 -5.43 -38.75 -30.24
C ALA A 313 -4.00 -39.09 -30.69
N GLY A 314 -2.98 -38.58 -29.99
CA GLY A 314 -1.57 -38.83 -30.24
C GLY A 314 -1.07 -40.24 -29.86
N GLY A 315 -1.92 -41.10 -29.28
CA GLY A 315 -1.53 -42.42 -28.80
C GLY A 315 -0.89 -42.45 -27.40
N GLY A 316 -0.94 -41.32 -26.68
CA GLY A 316 -0.28 -41.13 -25.38
C GLY A 316 1.22 -40.81 -25.50
N GLY A 317 1.80 -40.29 -24.40
CA GLY A 317 3.24 -40.06 -24.30
C GLY A 317 4.03 -41.38 -24.19
N GLU A 318 5.36 -41.31 -24.38
CA GLU A 318 6.23 -42.47 -24.20
C GLU A 318 6.08 -43.06 -22.79
N PRO A 319 6.15 -44.40 -22.59
CA PRO A 319 5.85 -45.03 -21.28
C PRO A 319 6.69 -44.53 -20.09
N GLU A 320 7.88 -43.99 -20.36
CA GLU A 320 8.79 -43.45 -19.35
C GLU A 320 8.62 -41.94 -19.14
N GLN A 321 7.86 -41.24 -19.99
CA GLN A 321 7.64 -39.81 -19.94
C GLN A 321 6.67 -39.45 -18.81
N VAL A 322 6.95 -38.37 -18.08
CA VAL A 322 6.09 -37.88 -17.00
C VAL A 322 4.88 -37.16 -17.60
N LEU A 323 3.69 -37.45 -17.10
CA LEU A 323 2.47 -36.76 -17.46
C LEU A 323 2.07 -35.82 -16.33
N ILE A 324 2.05 -34.50 -16.57
CA ILE A 324 1.53 -33.53 -15.60
C ILE A 324 0.12 -33.15 -16.03
N ARG A 325 -0.90 -33.61 -15.29
CA ARG A 325 -2.30 -33.25 -15.52
C ARG A 325 -2.69 -32.05 -14.67
N ILE A 326 -3.25 -31.02 -15.28
CA ILE A 326 -3.76 -29.82 -14.61
C ILE A 326 -5.26 -29.74 -14.86
N GLY A 327 -6.06 -29.79 -13.80
CA GLY A 327 -7.51 -29.89 -13.89
C GLY A 327 -8.23 -29.34 -12.66
N THR A 328 -9.55 -29.25 -12.70
CA THR A 328 -10.40 -28.96 -11.54
C THR A 328 -10.96 -30.27 -10.97
N THR A 329 -11.63 -30.21 -9.82
CA THR A 329 -12.30 -31.38 -9.25
C THR A 329 -13.31 -31.98 -10.22
N GLU A 330 -14.03 -31.14 -10.98
CA GLU A 330 -14.97 -31.60 -12.00
C GLU A 330 -14.28 -32.42 -13.09
N SER A 331 -13.13 -31.97 -13.59
CA SER A 331 -12.47 -32.65 -14.70
C SER A 331 -11.70 -33.91 -14.31
N VAL A 332 -11.20 -33.99 -13.08
CA VAL A 332 -10.44 -35.16 -12.63
C VAL A 332 -11.31 -36.21 -11.93
N TYR A 333 -12.59 -35.92 -11.70
CA TYR A 333 -13.50 -36.77 -10.93
C TYR A 333 -13.60 -38.18 -11.51
N GLY A 334 -13.53 -39.20 -10.65
CA GLY A 334 -13.71 -40.59 -11.04
C GLY A 334 -12.49 -41.23 -11.72
N ASN A 335 -11.44 -40.45 -12.02
CA ASN A 335 -10.17 -41.00 -12.52
C ASN A 335 -9.42 -41.78 -11.43
N ALA A 336 -9.50 -41.33 -10.18
CA ALA A 336 -8.90 -42.00 -9.03
C ALA A 336 -9.70 -41.76 -7.74
N PRO A 337 -10.35 -42.77 -7.14
CA PRO A 337 -11.16 -42.60 -5.93
C PRO A 337 -10.42 -41.98 -4.73
N ALA A 338 -9.10 -42.21 -4.64
CA ALA A 338 -8.27 -41.60 -3.61
C ALA A 338 -8.09 -40.07 -3.82
N LEU A 339 -7.98 -39.63 -5.07
CA LEU A 339 -7.92 -38.20 -5.41
C LEU A 339 -9.27 -37.53 -5.15
N ASP A 340 -10.38 -38.17 -5.53
CA ASP A 340 -11.73 -37.67 -5.26
C ASP A 340 -11.94 -37.44 -3.75
N ALA A 341 -11.49 -38.38 -2.92
CA ALA A 341 -11.55 -38.24 -1.47
C ALA A 341 -10.69 -37.08 -0.94
N LEU A 342 -9.51 -36.85 -1.51
CA LEU A 342 -8.62 -35.75 -1.11
C LEU A 342 -9.16 -34.37 -1.49
N LEU A 343 -9.83 -34.26 -2.65
CA LEU A 343 -10.47 -33.05 -3.15
C LEU A 343 -11.81 -32.78 -2.46
N SER A 344 -12.48 -33.81 -1.97
CA SER A 344 -13.73 -33.65 -1.21
C SER A 344 -13.52 -32.73 0.00
N THR A 345 -14.47 -31.83 0.24
CA THR A 345 -14.49 -30.88 1.39
C THR A 345 -13.32 -29.88 1.44
N LEU A 346 -12.54 -29.77 0.36
CA LEU A 346 -11.45 -28.81 0.26
C LEU A 346 -12.01 -27.39 0.01
N ASP A 347 -11.36 -26.39 0.59
CA ASP A 347 -11.67 -24.98 0.30
C ASP A 347 -11.52 -24.67 -1.20
N GLY A 348 -12.29 -23.70 -1.71
CA GLY A 348 -12.27 -23.32 -3.13
C GLY A 348 -10.90 -22.94 -3.67
N ASP A 349 -10.03 -22.38 -2.82
CA ASP A 349 -8.65 -22.02 -3.15
C ASP A 349 -7.62 -23.12 -2.79
N GLY A 350 -8.06 -24.21 -2.16
CA GLY A 350 -7.21 -25.35 -1.83
C GLY A 350 -6.87 -26.21 -3.05
N PHE A 351 -5.82 -27.03 -2.91
CA PHE A 351 -5.35 -27.90 -3.97
C PHE A 351 -4.74 -29.22 -3.47
N VAL A 352 -4.60 -30.14 -4.42
CA VAL A 352 -3.90 -31.41 -4.27
C VAL A 352 -2.86 -31.56 -5.39
N ILE A 353 -1.63 -31.93 -5.04
CA ILE A 353 -0.62 -32.46 -5.98
C ILE A 353 -0.52 -33.95 -5.70
N TYR A 354 -1.00 -34.75 -6.64
CA TYR A 354 -1.20 -36.18 -6.51
C TYR A 354 -0.35 -36.96 -7.53
N PRO A 355 0.84 -37.42 -7.15
CA PRO A 355 1.66 -38.28 -7.99
C PRO A 355 1.18 -39.75 -7.93
N GLN A 356 0.93 -40.35 -9.09
CA GLN A 356 0.56 -41.76 -9.26
C GLN A 356 1.21 -42.34 -10.53
N GLY A 357 2.02 -43.40 -10.39
CA GLY A 357 2.73 -43.96 -11.54
C GLY A 357 3.68 -42.93 -12.16
N GLN A 358 3.59 -42.68 -13.47
CA GLN A 358 4.29 -41.59 -14.18
C GLN A 358 3.46 -40.31 -14.29
N THR A 359 2.31 -40.24 -13.61
CA THR A 359 1.41 -39.08 -13.67
C THR A 359 1.51 -38.25 -12.39
N ILE A 360 1.49 -36.93 -12.54
CA ILE A 360 1.30 -35.95 -11.47
C ILE A 360 0.03 -35.20 -11.79
N THR A 361 -0.99 -35.32 -10.96
CA THR A 361 -2.22 -34.52 -11.09
C THR A 361 -2.17 -33.33 -10.13
N ILE A 362 -2.33 -32.12 -10.65
CA ILE A 362 -2.48 -30.88 -9.90
C ILE A 362 -3.94 -30.44 -10.06
N ALA A 363 -4.71 -30.46 -8.98
CA ALA A 363 -6.13 -30.11 -9.03
C ALA A 363 -6.62 -29.41 -7.76
N GLY A 364 -7.56 -28.49 -7.91
CA GLY A 364 -8.33 -27.88 -6.83
C GLY A 364 -9.85 -27.92 -7.10
N PRO A 365 -10.69 -27.48 -6.15
CA PRO A 365 -12.14 -27.44 -6.35
C PRO A 365 -12.58 -26.41 -7.38
N THR A 366 -11.79 -25.36 -7.56
CA THR A 366 -12.00 -24.31 -8.56
C THR A 366 -10.74 -24.11 -9.41
N VAL A 367 -10.86 -23.34 -10.50
CA VAL A 367 -9.69 -22.89 -11.30
C VAL A 367 -8.65 -22.15 -10.45
N TRP A 368 -9.09 -21.40 -9.42
CA TRP A 368 -8.19 -20.69 -8.51
C TRP A 368 -7.44 -21.63 -7.58
N GLY A 369 -8.11 -22.67 -7.07
CA GLY A 369 -7.45 -23.75 -6.33
C GLY A 369 -6.38 -24.45 -7.18
N THR A 370 -6.72 -24.84 -8.42
CA THR A 370 -5.76 -25.43 -9.36
C THR A 370 -4.58 -24.50 -9.66
N THR A 371 -4.85 -23.20 -9.82
CA THR A 371 -3.83 -22.16 -10.03
C THR A 371 -2.86 -22.06 -8.84
N ASN A 372 -3.39 -22.03 -7.61
CA ASN A 372 -2.59 -22.10 -6.40
C ASN A 372 -1.77 -23.41 -6.30
N GLY A 373 -2.31 -24.51 -6.82
CA GLY A 373 -1.60 -25.79 -6.91
C GLY A 373 -0.40 -25.78 -7.83
N VAL A 374 -0.48 -25.07 -8.97
CA VAL A 374 0.69 -24.84 -9.84
C VAL A 374 1.72 -23.96 -9.15
N TYR A 375 1.31 -22.88 -8.48
CA TYR A 375 2.25 -22.06 -7.71
C TYR A 375 2.93 -22.87 -6.61
N GLY A 376 2.17 -23.69 -5.87
CA GLY A 376 2.71 -24.58 -4.85
C GLY A 376 3.64 -25.65 -5.42
N PHE A 377 3.41 -26.14 -6.64
CA PHE A 377 4.32 -27.03 -7.34
C PHE A 377 5.64 -26.33 -7.67
N LEU A 378 5.58 -25.12 -8.25
CA LEU A 378 6.76 -24.33 -8.62
C LEU A 378 7.58 -23.92 -7.39
N GLU A 379 6.93 -23.47 -6.31
CA GLU A 379 7.61 -23.13 -5.06
C GLU A 379 8.30 -24.35 -4.43
N ARG A 380 7.66 -25.54 -4.50
CA ARG A 380 8.14 -26.74 -3.82
C ARG A 380 9.21 -27.50 -4.57
N TYR A 381 9.07 -27.65 -5.89
CA TYR A 381 9.93 -28.52 -6.69
C TYR A 381 10.91 -27.77 -7.59
N ALA A 382 10.54 -26.58 -8.07
CA ALA A 382 11.45 -25.70 -8.81
C ALA A 382 12.11 -24.63 -7.92
N ASP A 383 11.72 -24.57 -6.63
CA ASP A 383 12.29 -23.67 -5.61
C ASP A 383 12.16 -22.17 -5.94
N ILE A 384 11.10 -21.81 -6.65
CA ILE A 384 10.83 -20.43 -7.13
C ILE A 384 10.17 -19.60 -6.04
N ARG A 385 10.45 -18.29 -5.97
CA ARG A 385 9.73 -17.33 -5.11
C ARG A 385 9.39 -16.04 -5.85
N TRP A 386 8.22 -15.48 -5.56
CA TRP A 386 7.79 -14.16 -6.05
C TRP A 386 7.85 -13.14 -4.90
N LEU A 387 9.00 -12.49 -4.73
CA LEU A 387 9.30 -11.66 -3.56
C LEU A 387 8.68 -10.26 -3.65
N MET A 388 8.74 -9.65 -4.84
CA MET A 388 8.19 -8.33 -5.17
C MET A 388 7.56 -8.34 -6.57
N PRO A 389 6.80 -7.32 -6.99
CA PRO A 389 6.23 -7.24 -8.33
C PRO A 389 7.26 -7.05 -9.44
N GLY A 390 6.92 -7.46 -10.65
CA GLY A 390 7.75 -7.30 -11.84
C GLY A 390 8.90 -8.32 -11.95
N PRO A 391 9.63 -8.29 -13.08
CA PRO A 391 10.64 -9.30 -13.41
C PRO A 391 11.81 -9.32 -12.42
N ASP A 392 12.23 -8.16 -11.92
CA ASP A 392 13.29 -8.06 -10.90
C ASP A 392 12.80 -8.52 -9.52
N GLY A 393 11.50 -8.73 -9.32
CA GLY A 393 10.95 -9.20 -8.04
C GLY A 393 10.90 -10.73 -7.88
N GLU A 394 11.28 -11.49 -8.91
CA GLU A 394 11.26 -12.95 -8.93
C GLU A 394 12.62 -13.56 -8.51
N ASP A 395 12.59 -14.66 -7.78
CA ASP A 395 13.75 -15.54 -7.55
C ASP A 395 13.50 -16.88 -8.27
N VAL A 396 14.22 -17.11 -9.36
CA VAL A 396 14.11 -18.31 -10.20
C VAL A 396 15.48 -19.00 -10.26
N PRO A 397 15.75 -19.97 -9.37
CA PRO A 397 17.03 -20.66 -9.36
C PRO A 397 17.29 -21.42 -10.68
N PRO A 398 18.50 -21.35 -11.24
CA PRO A 398 18.86 -22.14 -12.42
C PRO A 398 19.04 -23.62 -12.02
N LEU A 399 18.35 -24.52 -12.73
CA LEU A 399 18.35 -25.96 -12.46
C LEU A 399 18.73 -26.73 -13.72
N SER A 400 19.71 -27.64 -13.65
CA SER A 400 20.02 -28.54 -14.77
C SER A 400 19.04 -29.70 -14.91
N GLU A 401 18.36 -30.04 -13.81
CA GLU A 401 17.37 -31.11 -13.72
C GLU A 401 16.24 -30.67 -12.78
N LEU A 402 15.02 -31.14 -13.06
CA LEU A 402 13.85 -30.87 -12.24
C LEU A 402 13.14 -32.18 -11.97
N SER A 403 12.88 -32.47 -10.70
CA SER A 403 12.15 -33.67 -10.30
C SER A 403 11.13 -33.37 -9.21
N ALA A 404 9.98 -34.05 -9.26
CA ALA A 404 8.96 -33.96 -8.23
C ALA A 404 8.95 -35.22 -7.36
N GLY A 405 8.88 -35.04 -6.04
CA GLY A 405 8.76 -36.15 -5.11
C GLY A 405 7.42 -36.88 -5.26
N ARG A 406 7.38 -38.17 -4.93
CA ARG A 406 6.14 -38.99 -4.97
C ARG A 406 5.20 -38.79 -3.77
N GLY A 407 5.42 -37.76 -2.95
CA GLY A 407 4.57 -37.44 -1.81
C GLY A 407 3.29 -36.72 -2.26
N ILE A 408 2.16 -37.08 -1.68
CA ILE A 408 0.90 -36.35 -1.89
C ILE A 408 0.98 -35.03 -1.11
N VAL A 409 0.70 -33.92 -1.79
CA VAL A 409 0.54 -32.60 -1.17
C VAL A 409 -0.94 -32.25 -1.19
N ARG A 410 -1.49 -31.84 -0.05
CA ARG A 410 -2.84 -31.31 0.08
C ARG A 410 -2.76 -30.07 0.95
N GLU A 411 -3.11 -28.93 0.41
CA GLU A 411 -3.03 -27.63 1.09
C GLU A 411 -4.32 -26.83 0.88
N GLN A 412 -4.67 -26.00 1.85
CA GLN A 412 -5.77 -25.04 1.78
C GLN A 412 -5.45 -23.85 2.70
N PRO A 413 -5.99 -22.66 2.42
CA PRO A 413 -5.68 -21.47 3.23
C PRO A 413 -6.33 -21.53 4.62
N ALA A 414 -5.67 -20.94 5.61
CA ALA A 414 -6.22 -20.75 6.95
C ALA A 414 -7.30 -19.64 7.00
N PHE A 415 -7.17 -18.63 6.13
CA PHE A 415 -8.14 -17.55 5.93
C PHE A 415 -8.80 -17.74 4.57
N GLY A 416 -10.12 -17.97 4.49
CA GLY A 416 -10.85 -18.19 3.23
C GLY A 416 -11.03 -16.92 2.37
N PHE A 417 -10.92 -15.74 2.98
CA PHE A 417 -10.91 -14.44 2.28
C PHE A 417 -9.59 -13.73 2.53
N ARG A 418 -8.85 -13.35 1.46
CA ARG A 418 -7.48 -12.77 1.55
C ARG A 418 -7.25 -11.75 0.42
N VAL A 419 -7.67 -10.51 0.61
CA VAL A 419 -7.57 -9.44 -0.42
C VAL A 419 -6.78 -8.25 0.11
N PHE A 420 -5.82 -7.76 -0.68
CA PHE A 420 -5.12 -6.49 -0.40
C PHE A 420 -5.55 -5.41 -1.38
N SER A 421 -5.73 -4.18 -0.90
CA SER A 421 -5.90 -2.99 -1.74
C SER A 421 -4.57 -2.26 -1.92
N PRO A 422 -4.21 -1.82 -3.15
CA PRO A 422 -5.01 -1.84 -4.39
C PRO A 422 -4.85 -3.12 -5.25
N LEU A 423 -4.34 -4.21 -4.67
CA LEU A 423 -3.95 -5.46 -5.35
C LEU A 423 -5.14 -6.42 -5.56
N HIS A 424 -6.25 -5.90 -6.06
CA HIS A 424 -7.53 -6.63 -6.15
C HIS A 424 -8.10 -6.72 -7.57
N GLY A 425 -7.39 -6.21 -8.57
CA GLY A 425 -7.79 -6.27 -9.98
C GLY A 425 -7.47 -7.65 -10.58
N LYS A 426 -8.14 -8.01 -11.69
CA LYS A 426 -7.73 -9.21 -12.43
C LYS A 426 -6.33 -9.00 -13.04
N PRO A 427 -5.49 -10.03 -13.05
CA PRO A 427 -4.11 -9.95 -13.55
C PRO A 427 -4.01 -9.74 -15.07
N ASP A 428 -5.11 -9.87 -15.83
CA ASP A 428 -5.19 -9.76 -17.29
C ASP A 428 -5.83 -8.44 -17.79
N ASN A 429 -6.21 -7.52 -16.90
CA ASN A 429 -7.05 -6.35 -17.23
C ASN A 429 -6.35 -5.15 -17.92
N SER A 430 -5.03 -4.96 -17.80
CA SER A 430 -4.32 -3.78 -18.35
C SER A 430 -2.80 -4.00 -18.39
N ALA A 431 -2.04 -3.34 -19.27
CA ALA A 431 -0.57 -3.45 -19.34
C ALA A 431 0.15 -2.28 -18.63
N ASP A 432 -0.19 -2.02 -17.37
CA ASP A 432 0.43 -0.95 -16.56
C ASP A 432 1.13 -1.49 -15.30
N ALA A 433 1.83 -0.62 -14.56
CA ALA A 433 2.53 -1.02 -13.34
C ALA A 433 1.58 -1.68 -12.32
N ILE A 434 0.30 -1.31 -12.30
CA ILE A 434 -0.73 -1.88 -11.42
C ILE A 434 -0.97 -3.37 -11.74
N GLN A 435 -0.85 -3.78 -13.01
CA GLN A 435 -0.97 -5.18 -13.41
C GLN A 435 0.06 -6.07 -12.71
N GLU A 436 1.32 -5.64 -12.65
CA GLU A 436 2.39 -6.41 -12.02
C GLU A 436 2.12 -6.66 -10.53
N LEU A 437 1.47 -5.71 -9.85
CA LEU A 437 1.06 -5.89 -8.46
C LEU A 437 -0.07 -6.93 -8.32
N ASN A 438 -1.05 -6.94 -9.24
CA ASN A 438 -2.12 -7.95 -9.25
C ASN A 438 -1.58 -9.35 -9.58
N ILE A 439 -0.63 -9.46 -10.52
CA ILE A 439 0.07 -10.70 -10.85
C ILE A 439 0.84 -11.22 -9.63
N TRP A 440 1.59 -10.35 -8.94
CA TRP A 440 2.30 -10.69 -7.72
C TRP A 440 1.35 -11.22 -6.63
N ALA A 441 0.19 -10.57 -6.45
CA ALA A 441 -0.80 -10.98 -5.46
C ALA A 441 -1.34 -12.38 -5.73
N GLN A 442 -1.72 -12.66 -6.98
CA GLN A 442 -2.22 -13.96 -7.41
C GLN A 442 -1.16 -15.06 -7.20
N ARG A 443 0.08 -14.83 -7.63
CA ARG A 443 1.21 -15.77 -7.45
C ARG A 443 1.52 -16.05 -5.99
N ASN A 444 1.22 -15.11 -5.10
CA ASN A 444 1.29 -15.28 -3.66
C ASN A 444 -0.03 -15.71 -3.01
N ARG A 445 -0.95 -16.30 -3.80
CA ARG A 445 -2.20 -16.94 -3.37
C ARG A 445 -3.20 -16.00 -2.66
N LEU A 446 -3.09 -14.71 -2.96
CA LEU A 446 -4.10 -13.71 -2.60
C LEU A 446 -5.21 -13.68 -3.65
N GLN A 447 -6.39 -13.23 -3.23
CA GLN A 447 -7.55 -13.04 -4.09
C GLN A 447 -7.63 -11.58 -4.55
N GLY A 448 -8.37 -11.34 -5.64
CA GLY A 448 -8.94 -10.04 -5.96
C GLY A 448 -10.46 -10.05 -5.79
N PHE A 449 -11.12 -8.91 -6.04
CA PHE A 449 -12.58 -8.85 -5.91
C PHE A 449 -13.31 -9.71 -6.96
N TYR A 450 -12.62 -10.14 -8.01
CA TYR A 450 -13.15 -11.01 -9.06
C TYR A 450 -13.25 -12.50 -8.65
N ASN A 451 -12.58 -12.91 -7.57
CA ASN A 451 -12.61 -14.29 -7.07
C ASN A 451 -12.75 -14.39 -5.54
N ALA A 452 -13.03 -13.29 -4.85
CA ALA A 452 -13.28 -13.30 -3.42
C ALA A 452 -14.68 -13.86 -3.09
N PRO A 453 -14.83 -14.65 -2.01
CA PRO A 453 -16.11 -15.31 -1.70
C PRO A 453 -17.18 -14.35 -1.12
N VAL A 454 -16.77 -13.19 -0.59
CA VAL A 454 -17.63 -12.27 0.15
C VAL A 454 -17.44 -10.82 -0.31
N SER A 455 -18.54 -10.16 -0.66
CA SER A 455 -18.62 -8.72 -0.88
C SER A 455 -18.98 -7.99 0.43
N PHE A 456 -18.21 -6.99 0.84
CA PHE A 456 -18.38 -6.31 2.14
C PHE A 456 -18.17 -4.79 2.14
N HIS A 457 -17.66 -4.21 1.04
CA HIS A 457 -17.19 -2.82 0.97
C HIS A 457 -18.31 -1.77 0.80
N HIS A 458 -17.99 -0.48 0.81
CA HIS A 458 -18.95 0.62 0.58
C HIS A 458 -19.85 0.39 -0.64
N ASN A 459 -21.16 0.33 -0.42
CA ASN A 459 -22.11 -0.03 -1.48
C ASN A 459 -23.49 0.64 -1.38
N MET A 460 -23.78 1.43 -0.33
CA MET A 460 -25.08 2.08 -0.19
C MET A 460 -25.40 3.04 -1.34
N TYR A 461 -24.40 3.66 -1.95
CA TYR A 461 -24.57 4.54 -3.11
C TYR A 461 -25.06 3.80 -4.37
N ASN A 462 -24.76 2.51 -4.52
CA ASN A 462 -25.33 1.68 -5.59
C ASN A 462 -26.74 1.24 -5.23
N LEU A 463 -26.92 0.72 -4.01
CA LEU A 463 -28.19 0.20 -3.51
C LEU A 463 -29.29 1.28 -3.47
N PHE A 464 -28.90 2.52 -3.17
CA PHE A 464 -29.75 3.71 -3.12
C PHE A 464 -29.29 4.77 -4.12
N SER A 465 -29.05 4.36 -5.37
CA SER A 465 -28.56 5.26 -6.42
C SER A 465 -29.43 6.50 -6.60
N VAL A 466 -28.79 7.68 -6.58
CA VAL A 466 -29.45 8.99 -6.72
C VAL A 466 -30.22 9.09 -8.03
N SER A 467 -29.70 8.49 -9.10
CA SER A 467 -30.36 8.46 -10.41
C SER A 467 -31.71 7.73 -10.39
N LYS A 468 -31.87 6.74 -9.52
CA LYS A 468 -33.09 5.92 -9.43
C LYS A 468 -34.07 6.47 -8.39
N PHE A 469 -33.57 6.76 -7.18
CA PHE A 469 -34.42 7.09 -6.04
C PHE A 469 -34.44 8.59 -5.73
N GLY A 470 -33.47 9.39 -6.19
CA GLY A 470 -33.35 10.80 -5.80
C GLY A 470 -34.58 11.65 -6.13
N ALA A 471 -35.25 11.40 -7.27
CA ALA A 471 -36.41 12.17 -7.69
C ALA A 471 -37.74 11.68 -7.08
N THR A 472 -37.86 10.37 -6.85
CA THR A 472 -39.12 9.71 -6.45
C THR A 472 -39.19 9.40 -4.97
N HIS A 473 -38.04 9.21 -4.33
CA HIS A 473 -37.86 8.87 -2.92
C HIS A 473 -36.81 9.76 -2.25
N PRO A 474 -36.96 11.11 -2.29
CA PRO A 474 -36.05 12.00 -1.60
C PRO A 474 -35.93 11.69 -0.09
N GLU A 475 -36.96 11.13 0.52
CA GLU A 475 -37.01 10.66 1.91
C GLU A 475 -36.05 9.51 2.25
N PHE A 476 -35.40 8.89 1.27
CA PHE A 476 -34.33 7.92 1.50
C PHE A 476 -33.00 8.60 1.85
N TYR A 477 -32.88 9.91 1.61
CA TYR A 477 -31.64 10.66 1.78
C TYR A 477 -31.71 11.62 2.96
N PRO A 478 -30.55 12.00 3.55
CA PRO A 478 -30.52 12.91 4.70
C PRO A 478 -31.27 14.21 4.43
N ASN A 479 -32.16 14.58 5.37
CA ASN A 479 -33.03 15.77 5.29
C ASN A 479 -33.98 15.80 4.08
N GLY A 480 -34.26 14.67 3.44
CA GLY A 480 -35.06 14.64 2.22
C GLY A 480 -34.34 15.26 1.02
N GLN A 481 -33.01 15.33 1.04
CA GLN A 481 -32.19 15.98 0.02
C GLN A 481 -31.19 14.97 -0.55
N PRO A 482 -31.42 14.49 -1.78
CA PRO A 482 -30.45 13.63 -2.45
C PRO A 482 -29.10 14.35 -2.64
N PRO A 483 -27.97 13.66 -2.44
CA PRO A 483 -26.66 14.22 -2.72
C PRO A 483 -26.46 14.39 -4.24
N GLY A 484 -25.32 14.96 -4.64
CA GLY A 484 -24.96 15.05 -6.06
C GLY A 484 -24.97 13.68 -6.74
N ALA A 485 -25.36 13.61 -8.02
CA ALA A 485 -25.63 12.36 -8.73
C ALA A 485 -24.49 11.32 -8.70
N ASN A 486 -23.23 11.77 -8.59
CA ASN A 486 -22.04 10.91 -8.56
C ASN A 486 -21.39 10.84 -7.15
N SER A 487 -22.10 11.28 -6.12
CA SER A 487 -21.60 11.27 -4.74
C SER A 487 -21.66 9.85 -4.17
N ILE A 488 -20.48 9.28 -3.88
CA ILE A 488 -20.33 7.92 -3.34
C ILE A 488 -19.96 7.91 -1.84
N SER A 489 -19.81 9.07 -1.21
CA SER A 489 -19.34 9.23 0.18
C SER A 489 -19.98 10.45 0.86
N GLY A 490 -19.91 10.48 2.19
CA GLY A 490 -20.37 11.59 3.03
C GLY A 490 -21.87 11.64 3.31
N TRP A 491 -22.62 10.60 2.95
CA TRP A 491 -24.04 10.47 3.20
C TRP A 491 -24.42 8.99 3.40
N GLN A 492 -25.46 8.73 4.16
CA GLN A 492 -26.04 7.39 4.33
C GLN A 492 -27.54 7.41 4.03
N PRO A 493 -28.12 6.31 3.52
CA PRO A 493 -29.57 6.17 3.46
C PRO A 493 -30.20 6.33 4.85
N CYS A 494 -31.41 6.90 4.94
CA CYS A 494 -32.15 6.96 6.19
C CYS A 494 -32.69 5.57 6.58
N PHE A 495 -31.88 4.76 7.25
CA PHE A 495 -32.21 3.38 7.64
C PHE A 495 -33.45 3.26 8.53
N SER A 496 -33.81 4.34 9.23
CA SER A 496 -35.05 4.45 10.02
C SER A 496 -36.33 4.49 9.18
N ASN A 497 -36.24 4.81 7.88
CA ASN A 497 -37.39 4.78 6.99
C ASN A 497 -37.68 3.32 6.56
N PRO A 498 -38.84 2.75 6.92
CA PRO A 498 -39.14 1.34 6.63
C PRO A 498 -39.15 1.00 5.14
N ASP A 499 -39.47 1.96 4.27
CA ASP A 499 -39.55 1.76 2.82
C ASP A 499 -38.17 1.51 2.20
N THR A 500 -37.09 1.91 2.90
CA THR A 500 -35.71 1.60 2.47
C THR A 500 -35.40 0.11 2.55
N VAL A 501 -36.08 -0.65 3.43
CA VAL A 501 -35.95 -2.11 3.49
C VAL A 501 -36.57 -2.74 2.25
N ASP A 502 -37.75 -2.27 1.83
CA ASP A 502 -38.42 -2.77 0.62
C ASP A 502 -37.58 -2.50 -0.63
N ALA A 503 -37.10 -1.26 -0.79
CA ALA A 503 -36.25 -0.87 -1.90
C ALA A 503 -34.95 -1.71 -1.96
N ALA A 504 -34.27 -1.90 -0.82
CA ALA A 504 -33.05 -2.68 -0.78
C ALA A 504 -33.28 -4.16 -1.12
N VAL A 505 -34.34 -4.78 -0.58
CA VAL A 505 -34.69 -6.17 -0.90
C VAL A 505 -34.96 -6.33 -2.39
N GLU A 506 -35.71 -5.41 -3.01
CA GLU A 506 -35.98 -5.46 -4.46
C GLU A 506 -34.69 -5.38 -5.29
N GLU A 507 -33.80 -4.44 -4.99
CA GLU A 507 -32.53 -4.28 -5.71
C GLU A 507 -31.61 -5.50 -5.55
N ILE A 508 -31.52 -6.07 -4.35
CA ILE A 508 -30.65 -7.22 -4.08
C ILE A 508 -31.20 -8.48 -4.75
N LEU A 509 -32.52 -8.69 -4.72
CA LEU A 509 -33.14 -9.80 -5.46
C LEU A 509 -32.96 -9.65 -6.97
N ALA A 510 -33.06 -8.42 -7.49
CA ALA A 510 -32.75 -8.14 -8.89
C ALA A 510 -31.28 -8.46 -9.21
N TYR A 511 -30.34 -8.03 -8.36
CA TYR A 511 -28.93 -8.35 -8.51
C TYR A 511 -28.67 -9.86 -8.58
N PHE A 512 -29.19 -10.66 -7.64
CA PHE A 512 -28.97 -12.11 -7.64
C PHE A 512 -29.70 -12.83 -8.78
N ARG A 513 -30.82 -12.30 -9.27
CA ARG A 513 -31.46 -12.81 -10.47
C ARG A 513 -30.59 -12.58 -11.70
N ASP A 514 -29.98 -11.40 -11.81
CA ASP A 514 -29.19 -11.00 -12.96
C ASP A 514 -27.73 -11.54 -12.85
N ASN A 515 -27.32 -12.01 -11.66
CA ASN A 515 -26.01 -12.59 -11.36
C ASN A 515 -26.17 -13.89 -10.54
N PRO A 516 -26.68 -14.99 -11.14
CA PRO A 516 -27.03 -16.21 -10.39
C PRO A 516 -25.84 -16.85 -9.67
N ASP A 517 -24.64 -16.71 -10.21
CA ASP A 517 -23.39 -17.26 -9.66
C ASP A 517 -22.79 -16.42 -8.53
N ALA A 518 -23.29 -15.18 -8.32
CA ALA A 518 -22.82 -14.34 -7.23
C ALA A 518 -23.15 -14.99 -5.89
N GLN A 519 -22.14 -15.13 -5.03
CA GLN A 519 -22.26 -15.80 -3.73
C GLN A 519 -22.66 -14.85 -2.60
N SER A 520 -22.48 -13.54 -2.82
CA SER A 520 -22.66 -12.54 -1.76
C SER A 520 -23.04 -11.17 -2.29
N TYR A 521 -23.50 -10.30 -1.38
CA TYR A 521 -23.78 -8.89 -1.65
C TYR A 521 -23.28 -8.02 -0.51
N SER A 522 -22.74 -6.84 -0.83
CA SER A 522 -22.28 -5.92 0.22
C SER A 522 -23.41 -5.04 0.75
N LEU A 523 -23.53 -5.02 2.07
CA LEU A 523 -24.35 -4.06 2.81
C LEU A 523 -23.49 -2.97 3.48
N GLY A 524 -22.22 -2.84 3.12
CA GLY A 524 -21.34 -1.80 3.67
C GLY A 524 -21.87 -0.39 3.44
N ILE A 525 -21.91 0.40 4.52
CA ILE A 525 -22.21 1.85 4.51
C ILE A 525 -21.33 2.61 3.50
N ASN A 526 -21.73 3.77 3.03
CA ASN A 526 -20.84 4.63 2.23
C ASN A 526 -19.64 5.11 3.05
N ASP A 527 -18.57 5.55 2.39
CA ASP A 527 -17.43 6.12 3.11
C ASP A 527 -17.82 7.43 3.81
N GLY A 528 -17.42 7.59 5.06
CA GLY A 528 -17.79 8.70 5.95
C GLY A 528 -19.14 8.55 6.68
N ASN A 529 -19.51 9.61 7.41
CA ASN A 529 -20.76 9.71 8.17
C ASN A 529 -21.92 10.23 7.29
N GLY A 530 -22.87 10.96 7.90
CA GLY A 530 -24.04 11.53 7.20
C GLY A 530 -25.32 10.72 7.40
N TYR A 531 -25.50 10.14 8.58
CA TYR A 531 -26.72 9.41 8.98
C TYR A 531 -27.88 10.36 9.26
N CYS A 532 -29.10 9.88 9.02
CA CYS A 532 -30.32 10.56 9.46
C CYS A 532 -30.55 10.36 10.96
N GLU A 533 -30.02 9.27 11.50
CA GLU A 533 -30.13 8.83 12.88
C GLU A 533 -29.06 9.48 13.76
N SER A 534 -29.46 9.95 14.95
CA SER A 534 -28.51 10.44 15.97
C SER A 534 -27.68 9.31 16.60
N ASN A 535 -28.23 8.10 16.65
CA ASN A 535 -27.54 6.87 17.02
C ASN A 535 -27.81 5.79 15.97
N PRO A 536 -26.92 5.61 14.98
CA PRO A 536 -27.18 4.74 13.85
C PRO A 536 -27.03 3.25 14.17
N ILE A 537 -26.29 2.85 15.20
CA ILE A 537 -25.96 1.44 15.50
C ILE A 537 -27.20 0.53 15.51
N PRO A 538 -28.19 0.70 16.42
CA PRO A 538 -29.32 -0.21 16.48
C PRO A 538 -30.19 -0.16 15.21
N VAL A 539 -30.30 1.01 14.57
CA VAL A 539 -31.17 1.20 13.41
C VAL A 539 -30.59 0.54 12.16
N TYR A 540 -29.29 0.75 11.89
CA TYR A 540 -28.59 0.17 10.76
C TYR A 540 -28.54 -1.36 10.85
N TYR A 541 -28.20 -1.91 12.02
CA TYR A 541 -28.12 -3.37 12.16
C TYR A 541 -29.47 -4.08 12.18
N ASP A 542 -30.54 -3.43 12.66
CA ASP A 542 -31.91 -3.95 12.51
C ASP A 542 -32.33 -3.94 11.04
N TRP A 543 -32.04 -2.85 10.33
CA TRP A 543 -32.26 -2.73 8.90
C TRP A 543 -31.53 -3.85 8.13
N VAL A 544 -30.25 -4.11 8.45
CA VAL A 544 -29.47 -5.22 7.86
C VAL A 544 -30.17 -6.56 8.07
N ASN A 545 -30.55 -6.89 9.31
CA ASN A 545 -31.22 -8.16 9.59
C ASN A 545 -32.53 -8.30 8.80
N ARG A 546 -33.35 -7.25 8.74
CA ARG A 546 -34.63 -7.26 8.01
C ARG A 546 -34.45 -7.44 6.50
N VAL A 547 -33.44 -6.79 5.91
CA VAL A 547 -33.10 -6.97 4.50
C VAL A 547 -32.64 -8.41 4.25
N VAL A 548 -31.69 -8.90 5.05
CA VAL A 548 -31.10 -10.23 4.89
C VAL A 548 -32.13 -11.34 5.07
N ASP A 549 -32.98 -11.29 6.10
CA ASP A 549 -34.03 -12.29 6.33
C ASP A 549 -34.97 -12.44 5.12
N ARG A 550 -35.32 -11.33 4.47
CA ARG A 550 -36.20 -11.32 3.30
C ARG A 550 -35.51 -11.81 2.03
N VAL A 551 -34.24 -11.48 1.83
CA VAL A 551 -33.47 -11.99 0.69
C VAL A 551 -33.22 -13.49 0.83
N LEU A 552 -32.86 -13.97 2.04
CA LEU A 552 -32.62 -15.39 2.31
C LEU A 552 -33.87 -16.26 2.20
N ALA A 553 -35.06 -15.67 2.34
CA ALA A 553 -36.32 -16.39 2.06
C ALA A 553 -36.44 -16.81 0.58
N VAL A 554 -35.72 -16.15 -0.33
CA VAL A 554 -35.65 -16.47 -1.76
C VAL A 554 -34.33 -17.16 -2.12
N HIS A 555 -33.20 -16.67 -1.59
CA HIS A 555 -31.86 -17.18 -1.86
C HIS A 555 -31.14 -17.60 -0.55
N PRO A 556 -31.41 -18.81 -0.01
CA PRO A 556 -30.95 -19.22 1.33
C PRO A 556 -29.44 -19.51 1.45
N ASP A 557 -28.73 -19.53 0.31
CA ASP A 557 -27.31 -19.84 0.17
C ASP A 557 -26.39 -18.61 0.22
N LYS A 558 -26.93 -17.39 0.11
CA LYS A 558 -26.14 -16.16 -0.06
C LYS A 558 -25.57 -15.60 1.25
N TRP A 559 -24.45 -14.90 1.13
CA TRP A 559 -23.75 -14.22 2.23
C TRP A 559 -23.79 -12.69 2.09
N PHE A 560 -23.67 -11.97 3.21
CA PHE A 560 -23.70 -10.52 3.23
C PHE A 560 -22.55 -9.97 4.06
N GLY A 561 -21.65 -9.21 3.43
CA GLY A 561 -20.58 -8.53 4.15
C GLY A 561 -20.96 -7.08 4.47
N LEU A 562 -20.36 -6.53 5.52
CA LEU A 562 -20.46 -5.10 5.83
C LEU A 562 -19.21 -4.59 6.55
N LEU A 563 -19.09 -3.27 6.67
CA LEU A 563 -18.01 -2.60 7.42
C LEU A 563 -18.51 -2.19 8.81
N ALA A 564 -17.80 -2.60 9.86
CA ALA A 564 -17.91 -2.00 11.19
C ALA A 564 -16.99 -0.77 11.23
N TYR A 565 -17.50 0.38 10.77
CA TYR A 565 -16.70 1.57 10.45
C TYR A 565 -17.35 2.86 11.00
N GLN A 566 -16.53 3.76 11.54
CA GLN A 566 -16.94 5.05 12.11
C GLN A 566 -18.15 4.97 13.06
N SER A 567 -19.27 5.63 12.73
CA SER A 567 -20.45 5.71 13.62
C SER A 567 -21.15 4.38 13.86
N VAL A 568 -20.83 3.34 13.09
CA VAL A 568 -21.30 1.95 13.29
C VAL A 568 -20.14 0.99 13.58
N ILE A 569 -19.05 1.46 14.20
CA ILE A 569 -17.88 0.62 14.52
C ILE A 569 -18.14 -0.41 15.63
N ARG A 570 -19.17 -0.21 16.46
CA ARG A 570 -19.51 -1.07 17.60
C ARG A 570 -20.68 -2.00 17.28
N PRO A 571 -20.74 -3.19 17.91
CA PRO A 571 -21.84 -4.12 17.70
C PRO A 571 -23.18 -3.58 18.23
N PRO A 572 -24.31 -4.02 17.66
CA PRO A 572 -25.63 -3.81 18.26
C PRO A 572 -25.81 -4.63 19.54
N SER A 573 -26.86 -4.34 20.32
CA SER A 573 -27.21 -5.10 21.53
C SER A 573 -28.01 -6.39 21.25
N PHE A 574 -28.18 -6.76 19.98
CA PHE A 574 -28.95 -7.91 19.52
C PHE A 574 -28.15 -8.71 18.49
N PRO A 575 -28.42 -10.02 18.31
CA PRO A 575 -27.71 -10.85 17.35
C PRO A 575 -27.92 -10.38 15.89
N LEU A 576 -26.86 -10.43 15.10
CA LEU A 576 -26.93 -10.32 13.65
C LEU A 576 -27.39 -11.65 13.02
N ASN A 577 -27.96 -11.57 11.82
CA ASN A 577 -28.28 -12.74 11.03
C ASN A 577 -27.00 -13.58 10.79
N PRO A 578 -27.03 -14.92 10.94
CA PRO A 578 -25.84 -15.78 10.78
C PRO A 578 -25.16 -15.75 9.40
N ARG A 579 -25.80 -15.17 8.38
CA ARG A 579 -25.23 -14.96 7.03
C ARG A 579 -24.59 -13.58 6.85
N VAL A 580 -24.49 -12.79 7.91
CA VAL A 580 -23.84 -11.47 7.91
C VAL A 580 -22.44 -11.57 8.49
N ILE A 581 -21.45 -11.00 7.79
CA ILE A 581 -20.05 -10.94 8.21
C ILE A 581 -19.62 -9.47 8.34
N PRO A 582 -19.55 -8.90 9.57
CA PRO A 582 -18.95 -7.61 9.80
C PRO A 582 -17.42 -7.67 9.68
N PHE A 583 -16.84 -6.75 8.91
CA PHE A 583 -15.40 -6.52 8.81
C PHE A 583 -14.98 -5.40 9.75
N LEU A 584 -14.13 -5.72 10.72
CA LEU A 584 -13.68 -4.80 11.78
C LEU A 584 -12.51 -3.95 11.28
N THR A 585 -12.76 -2.66 11.09
CA THR A 585 -11.76 -1.69 10.60
C THR A 585 -10.83 -1.25 11.71
N LYS A 586 -9.55 -1.63 11.63
CA LYS A 586 -8.53 -1.23 12.61
C LYS A 586 -7.12 -1.41 12.04
N ASP A 587 -6.25 -0.44 12.25
CA ASP A 587 -4.80 -0.55 12.06
C ASP A 587 -4.21 -1.33 13.23
N ARG A 588 -3.87 -2.60 13.00
CA ARG A 588 -3.41 -3.49 14.07
C ARG A 588 -1.92 -3.38 14.36
N MET A 589 -1.17 -2.54 13.65
CA MET A 589 0.15 -2.11 14.14
C MET A 589 0.02 -1.44 15.51
N ALA A 590 -1.12 -0.79 15.78
CA ALA A 590 -1.42 -0.18 17.07
C ALA A 590 -1.33 -1.16 18.25
N TRP A 591 -1.48 -2.47 18.03
CA TRP A 591 -1.33 -3.50 19.07
C TRP A 591 0.12 -3.75 19.51
N ALA A 592 1.09 -3.04 18.91
CA ALA A 592 2.41 -2.88 19.52
C ALA A 592 2.29 -2.24 20.93
N ASP A 593 1.27 -1.39 21.13
CA ASP A 593 0.84 -0.90 22.44
C ASP A 593 -0.09 -1.93 23.15
N PRO A 594 0.28 -2.42 24.35
CA PRO A 594 -0.51 -3.45 25.05
C PRO A 594 -1.92 -3.03 25.48
N ASP A 595 -2.12 -1.74 25.76
CA ASP A 595 -3.43 -1.25 26.17
C ASP A 595 -4.37 -1.22 24.96
N ALA A 596 -3.86 -0.79 23.80
CA ALA A 596 -4.56 -0.89 22.52
C ALA A 596 -4.89 -2.34 22.12
N GLU A 597 -3.96 -3.27 22.33
CA GLU A 597 -4.16 -4.71 22.09
C GLU A 597 -5.28 -5.27 22.99
N THR A 598 -5.21 -4.98 24.29
CA THR A 598 -6.22 -5.42 25.27
C THR A 598 -7.61 -4.90 24.91
N LEU A 599 -7.73 -3.63 24.54
CA LEU A 599 -8.99 -3.03 24.09
C LEU A 599 -9.48 -3.65 22.78
N GLY A 600 -8.57 -3.88 21.82
CA GLY A 600 -8.89 -4.53 20.56
C GLY A 600 -9.46 -5.93 20.74
N TYR A 601 -8.87 -6.75 21.62
CA TYR A 601 -9.40 -8.08 21.93
C TYR A 601 -10.76 -8.04 22.63
N ALA A 602 -11.00 -7.05 23.49
CA ALA A 602 -12.31 -6.85 24.10
C ALA A 602 -13.38 -6.45 23.07
N ASP A 603 -13.04 -5.58 22.12
CA ASP A 603 -13.92 -5.20 21.02
C ASP A 603 -14.24 -6.40 20.13
N GLU A 604 -13.25 -7.24 19.80
CA GLU A 604 -13.43 -8.49 19.05
C GLU A 604 -14.38 -9.46 19.76
N GLU A 605 -14.20 -9.67 21.07
CA GLU A 605 -15.09 -10.52 21.86
C GLU A 605 -16.53 -9.98 21.86
N SER A 606 -16.70 -8.65 21.94
CA SER A 606 -18.04 -8.03 21.87
C SER A 606 -18.75 -8.30 20.54
N TRP A 607 -17.99 -8.35 19.44
CA TRP A 607 -18.51 -8.68 18.12
C TRP A 607 -18.85 -10.16 17.97
N LEU A 608 -18.00 -11.06 18.50
CA LEU A 608 -18.24 -12.52 18.47
C LEU A 608 -19.46 -12.95 19.30
N GLN A 609 -19.94 -12.12 20.23
CA GLN A 609 -21.18 -12.37 20.97
C GLN A 609 -22.45 -12.17 20.13
N VAL A 610 -22.39 -11.35 19.08
CA VAL A 610 -23.55 -10.97 18.27
C VAL A 610 -23.47 -11.45 16.82
N ALA A 611 -22.29 -11.76 16.30
CA ALA A 611 -22.08 -12.23 14.93
C ALA A 611 -21.51 -13.66 14.91
N GLY A 612 -21.99 -14.49 13.99
CA GLY A 612 -21.52 -15.88 13.84
C GLY A 612 -20.13 -15.99 13.20
N GLN A 613 -19.73 -14.98 12.43
CA GLN A 613 -18.41 -14.83 11.83
C GLN A 613 -18.07 -13.34 11.79
N ILE A 614 -16.78 -13.01 11.87
CA ILE A 614 -16.27 -11.65 11.67
C ILE A 614 -15.06 -11.71 10.72
N GLY A 615 -14.76 -10.58 10.08
CA GLY A 615 -13.58 -10.40 9.26
C GLY A 615 -12.70 -9.26 9.80
N TYR A 616 -11.42 -9.27 9.44
CA TYR A 616 -10.54 -8.13 9.66
C TYR A 616 -10.49 -7.26 8.41
N TYR A 617 -10.58 -5.95 8.64
CA TYR A 617 -10.16 -4.92 7.71
C TYR A 617 -8.98 -4.20 8.36
N ASP A 618 -7.78 -4.43 7.85
CA ASP A 618 -6.54 -3.88 8.40
C ASP A 618 -5.98 -2.73 7.56
N TYR A 619 -5.27 -1.82 8.21
CA TYR A 619 -4.65 -0.66 7.56
C TYR A 619 -3.12 -0.81 7.64
N ILE A 620 -2.57 -1.59 6.71
CA ILE A 620 -1.14 -1.94 6.66
C ILE A 620 -0.32 -1.06 5.70
N TYR A 621 -0.84 0.13 5.41
CA TYR A 621 -0.30 1.18 4.55
C TYR A 621 1.23 1.24 4.49
N GLY A 622 1.78 1.33 3.27
CA GLY A 622 3.18 1.63 3.01
C GLY A 622 3.43 3.07 2.53
N SER A 623 2.75 3.48 1.47
CA SER A 623 2.66 4.90 1.09
C SER A 623 1.54 5.57 1.91
N PRO A 624 1.57 6.90 2.14
CA PRO A 624 2.68 7.82 1.90
C PRO A 624 3.71 7.87 3.05
N TYR A 625 3.88 6.79 3.83
CA TYR A 625 4.88 6.80 4.91
C TYR A 625 6.29 7.03 4.36
N LEU A 626 7.04 7.85 5.10
CA LEU A 626 8.31 8.44 4.69
C LEU A 626 9.55 7.67 5.19
N VAL A 627 9.34 6.55 5.86
CA VAL A 627 10.34 5.53 6.26
C VAL A 627 9.66 4.16 6.17
N PRO A 628 10.38 3.03 6.00
CA PRO A 628 9.73 1.74 5.71
C PRO A 628 8.90 1.27 6.91
N ARG A 629 7.57 1.15 6.74
CA ARG A 629 6.65 0.76 7.80
C ARG A 629 6.55 -0.75 7.93
N VAL A 630 7.48 -1.34 8.68
CA VAL A 630 7.65 -2.79 8.88
C VAL A 630 7.45 -3.21 10.35
N TYR A 631 6.73 -4.31 10.58
CA TYR A 631 6.43 -4.88 11.91
C TYR A 631 6.08 -6.38 11.82
N PRO A 632 6.92 -7.21 11.16
CA PRO A 632 6.60 -8.60 10.84
C PRO A 632 6.20 -9.47 12.03
N HIS A 633 6.81 -9.29 13.21
CA HIS A 633 6.49 -10.11 14.38
C HIS A 633 5.11 -9.78 14.96
N GLN A 634 4.78 -8.48 15.09
CA GLN A 634 3.44 -8.05 15.52
C GLN A 634 2.36 -8.52 14.55
N MET A 635 2.66 -8.51 13.24
CA MET A 635 1.76 -9.03 12.21
C MET A 635 1.53 -10.54 12.36
N ALA A 636 2.60 -11.32 12.61
CA ALA A 636 2.48 -12.75 12.83
C ALA A 636 1.65 -13.09 14.08
N GLU A 637 1.90 -12.40 15.20
CA GLU A 637 1.11 -12.55 16.43
C GLU A 637 -0.37 -12.23 16.19
N THR A 638 -0.64 -11.16 15.43
CA THR A 638 -2.00 -10.72 15.08
C THR A 638 -2.76 -11.76 14.25
N LEU A 639 -2.13 -12.32 13.22
CA LEU A 639 -2.75 -13.31 12.34
C LEU A 639 -2.91 -14.67 13.03
N LEU A 640 -1.99 -15.05 13.91
CA LEU A 640 -2.12 -16.26 14.73
C LEU A 640 -3.30 -16.11 15.71
N HIS A 641 -3.40 -14.98 16.42
CA HIS A 641 -4.55 -14.70 17.29
C HIS A 641 -5.88 -14.74 16.51
N ALA A 642 -5.94 -14.09 15.34
CA ALA A 642 -7.14 -14.14 14.50
C ALA A 642 -7.56 -15.59 14.19
N ARG A 643 -6.58 -16.44 13.84
CA ARG A 643 -6.82 -17.86 13.57
C ARG A 643 -7.33 -18.61 14.81
N GLU A 644 -6.72 -18.41 15.98
CA GLU A 644 -7.13 -19.02 17.25
C GLU A 644 -8.56 -18.62 17.66
N ARG A 645 -8.99 -17.42 17.28
CA ARG A 645 -10.34 -16.89 17.50
C ARG A 645 -11.36 -17.31 16.43
N GLY A 646 -10.95 -18.06 15.41
CA GLY A 646 -11.83 -18.53 14.34
C GLY A 646 -12.16 -17.47 13.28
N ILE A 647 -11.36 -16.40 13.21
CA ILE A 647 -11.51 -15.31 12.24
C ILE A 647 -10.83 -15.74 10.94
N GLY A 648 -11.62 -15.99 9.90
CA GLY A 648 -11.17 -16.58 8.64
C GLY A 648 -11.19 -15.61 7.45
N SER A 649 -11.44 -14.33 7.66
CA SER A 649 -11.51 -13.33 6.59
C SER A 649 -10.60 -12.14 6.88
N TYR A 650 -9.72 -11.81 5.93
CA TYR A 650 -8.75 -10.73 6.05
C TYR A 650 -8.71 -9.89 4.77
N TYR A 651 -9.09 -8.63 4.92
CA TYR A 651 -8.85 -7.56 3.97
C TYR A 651 -7.81 -6.61 4.54
N ALA A 652 -6.93 -6.06 3.69
CA ALA A 652 -6.08 -4.96 4.13
C ALA A 652 -5.85 -3.88 3.07
N GLU A 653 -5.86 -2.63 3.50
CA GLU A 653 -5.31 -1.50 2.75
C GLU A 653 -3.79 -1.51 2.88
N LEU A 654 -3.12 -1.97 1.81
CA LEU A 654 -1.66 -2.07 1.75
C LEU A 654 -1.02 -0.82 1.16
N TYR A 655 -1.54 -0.32 0.04
CA TYR A 655 -1.00 0.84 -0.70
C TYR A 655 0.53 0.90 -0.66
N PRO A 656 1.20 -0.11 -1.23
CA PRO A 656 2.55 -0.48 -0.84
C PRO A 656 3.58 0.60 -1.17
N ASN A 657 4.63 0.59 -0.38
CA ASN A 657 5.96 1.03 -0.77
C ASN A 657 6.86 -0.20 -0.67
N TRP A 658 7.32 -0.79 -1.78
CA TRP A 658 8.04 -2.06 -1.70
C TRP A 658 9.44 -1.96 -1.07
N GLY A 659 9.90 -0.75 -0.75
CA GLY A 659 11.04 -0.55 0.17
C GLY A 659 10.80 -1.05 1.60
N GLU A 660 9.55 -1.44 1.93
CA GLU A 660 9.17 -2.15 3.16
C GLU A 660 9.48 -3.66 3.11
N GLY A 661 10.05 -4.13 2.00
CA GLY A 661 10.62 -5.47 1.85
C GLY A 661 9.62 -6.59 2.14
N PRO A 662 9.88 -7.45 3.14
CA PRO A 662 9.14 -8.70 3.30
C PRO A 662 7.69 -8.51 3.76
N LYS A 663 7.24 -7.31 4.18
CA LYS A 663 5.92 -7.12 4.83
C LYS A 663 4.76 -7.76 4.07
N ALA A 664 4.58 -7.42 2.79
CA ALA A 664 3.46 -7.93 1.99
C ALA A 664 3.60 -9.43 1.69
N TRP A 665 4.83 -9.90 1.42
CA TRP A 665 5.12 -11.30 1.15
C TRP A 665 4.90 -12.18 2.39
N LEU A 666 5.37 -11.74 3.55
CA LEU A 666 5.15 -12.41 4.83
C LEU A 666 3.65 -12.51 5.15
N ALA A 667 2.91 -11.41 5.00
CA ALA A 667 1.47 -11.39 5.21
C ALA A 667 0.76 -12.46 4.35
N SER A 668 1.12 -12.58 3.06
CA SER A 668 0.49 -13.57 2.18
C SER A 668 0.80 -15.02 2.59
N LYS A 669 2.02 -15.30 3.06
CA LYS A 669 2.38 -16.63 3.59
C LYS A 669 1.61 -16.97 4.87
N LEU A 670 1.53 -16.02 5.80
CA LEU A 670 0.82 -16.22 7.08
C LEU A 670 -0.71 -16.31 6.92
N LEU A 671 -1.28 -15.65 5.91
CA LEU A 671 -2.70 -15.81 5.59
C LEU A 671 -3.01 -17.20 4.97
N TRP A 672 -2.03 -17.85 4.35
CA TRP A 672 -2.15 -19.24 3.96
C TRP A 672 -1.99 -20.17 5.18
N ASP A 673 -0.98 -19.92 6.01
CA ASP A 673 -0.68 -20.71 7.20
C ASP A 673 -0.02 -19.83 8.31
N PRO A 674 -0.79 -19.42 9.34
CA PRO A 674 -0.31 -18.52 10.37
C PRO A 674 0.57 -19.20 11.42
N GLU A 675 0.73 -20.52 11.38
CA GLU A 675 1.61 -21.28 12.29
C GLU A 675 3.07 -21.33 11.79
N GLN A 676 3.35 -20.75 10.62
CA GLN A 676 4.72 -20.71 10.08
C GLN A 676 5.64 -19.87 10.96
N ASP A 677 6.90 -20.31 11.04
CA ASP A 677 7.95 -19.61 11.78
C ASP A 677 8.32 -18.30 11.05
N VAL A 678 7.95 -17.16 11.66
CA VAL A 678 8.20 -15.82 11.11
C VAL A 678 9.69 -15.54 10.90
N ASP A 679 10.56 -15.96 11.82
CA ASP A 679 12.01 -15.75 11.70
C ASP A 679 12.57 -16.54 10.50
N ALA A 680 12.06 -17.77 10.30
CA ALA A 680 12.45 -18.60 9.16
C ALA A 680 12.00 -18.00 7.82
N LEU A 681 10.76 -17.48 7.75
CA LEU A 681 10.23 -16.80 6.56
C LEU A 681 11.01 -15.52 6.24
N LEU A 682 11.32 -14.70 7.25
CA LEU A 682 12.14 -13.50 7.06
C LEU A 682 13.54 -13.86 6.55
N GLN A 683 14.19 -14.86 7.17
CA GLN A 683 15.52 -15.30 6.74
C GLN A 683 15.51 -15.86 5.31
N GLU A 684 14.48 -16.61 4.94
CA GLU A 684 14.27 -17.07 3.56
C GLU A 684 14.15 -15.86 2.63
N TRP A 685 13.27 -14.90 2.92
CA TRP A 685 13.08 -13.73 2.08
C TRP A 685 14.39 -12.95 1.89
N TYR A 686 15.16 -12.70 2.96
CA TYR A 686 16.45 -12.00 2.86
C TYR A 686 17.47 -12.75 2.02
N THR A 687 17.57 -14.07 2.20
CA THR A 687 18.53 -14.90 1.43
C THR A 687 18.13 -15.00 -0.03
N ARG A 688 16.84 -15.16 -0.31
CA ARG A 688 16.31 -15.23 -1.67
C ARG A 688 16.52 -13.90 -2.38
N ALA A 689 16.16 -12.79 -1.73
CA ALA A 689 16.37 -11.42 -2.22
C ALA A 689 17.85 -11.16 -2.53
N VAL A 690 18.67 -11.41 -1.50
CA VAL A 690 20.06 -11.01 -1.28
C VAL A 690 21.20 -11.82 -1.88
N GLY A 691 21.04 -13.14 -1.78
CA GLY A 691 22.14 -14.06 -1.45
C GLY A 691 22.41 -14.16 0.05
N VAL A 692 23.04 -15.26 0.48
CA VAL A 692 23.28 -15.61 1.90
C VAL A 692 24.14 -14.57 2.61
N THR A 693 25.21 -14.10 1.95
CA THR A 693 26.15 -13.15 2.54
C THR A 693 25.49 -11.79 2.78
N ALA A 694 24.83 -11.24 1.76
CA ALA A 694 24.15 -9.95 1.83
C ALA A 694 22.94 -9.96 2.79
N ALA A 695 22.28 -11.10 2.97
CA ALA A 695 21.09 -11.23 3.82
C ALA A 695 21.31 -10.75 5.27
N THR A 696 22.55 -10.86 5.79
CA THR A 696 22.87 -10.40 7.15
C THR A 696 22.67 -8.89 7.30
N TYR A 697 23.13 -8.10 6.33
CA TYR A 697 22.99 -6.64 6.34
C TYR A 697 21.53 -6.23 6.07
N LEU A 698 20.85 -6.94 5.17
CA LEU A 698 19.44 -6.66 4.90
C LEU A 698 18.56 -6.94 6.11
N LYS A 699 18.86 -8.01 6.86
CA LYS A 699 18.21 -8.28 8.15
C LYS A 699 18.45 -7.15 9.16
N GLN A 700 19.68 -6.67 9.29
CA GLN A 700 20.00 -5.55 10.21
C GLN A 700 19.15 -4.31 9.90
N TYR A 701 19.01 -3.97 8.62
CA TYR A 701 18.16 -2.86 8.17
C TYR A 701 16.69 -3.04 8.59
N TYR A 702 16.07 -4.19 8.32
CA TYR A 702 14.66 -4.39 8.65
C TYR A 702 14.40 -4.61 10.15
N ASP A 703 15.32 -5.27 10.88
CA ASP A 703 15.25 -5.38 12.34
C ASP A 703 15.26 -3.99 12.99
N HIS A 704 16.09 -3.08 12.48
CA HIS A 704 16.19 -1.70 12.95
C HIS A 704 14.86 -0.95 12.77
N TRP A 705 14.26 -1.03 11.57
CA TRP A 705 13.00 -0.36 11.30
C TRP A 705 11.81 -1.00 12.01
N GLU A 706 11.80 -2.32 12.21
CA GLU A 706 10.79 -2.97 13.06
C GLU A 706 10.87 -2.46 14.50
N PHE A 707 12.08 -2.37 15.06
CA PHE A 707 12.28 -1.80 16.39
C PHE A 707 11.80 -0.34 16.46
N PHE A 708 12.11 0.47 15.45
CA PHE A 708 11.60 1.84 15.37
C PHE A 708 10.07 1.87 15.47
N TRP A 709 9.36 1.11 14.63
CA TRP A 709 7.90 1.17 14.59
C TRP A 709 7.22 0.61 15.84
N THR A 710 7.80 -0.43 16.44
CA THR A 710 7.17 -1.14 17.56
C THR A 710 7.57 -0.62 18.94
N GLU A 711 8.65 0.17 19.04
CA GLU A 711 9.17 0.64 20.33
C GLU A 711 9.47 2.14 20.40
N ARG A 712 9.79 2.83 19.28
CA ARG A 712 10.06 4.29 19.27
C ARG A 712 8.89 5.11 18.77
N ALA A 713 8.34 4.78 17.60
CA ALA A 713 7.25 5.54 16.98
C ALA A 713 5.98 5.57 17.84
N ILE A 714 5.73 4.52 18.62
CA ILE A 714 4.57 4.45 19.53
C ILE A 714 4.65 5.43 20.72
N LEU A 715 5.82 6.02 20.97
CA LEU A 715 6.04 7.01 22.02
C LEU A 715 5.81 8.44 21.54
N GLU A 716 5.73 8.65 20.23
CA GLU A 716 5.50 9.96 19.65
C GLU A 716 4.05 10.40 19.83
N PRO A 717 3.76 11.70 20.05
CA PRO A 717 2.39 12.23 20.11
C PRO A 717 1.55 11.94 18.85
N TRP A 718 2.20 11.63 17.73
CA TRP A 718 1.58 11.19 16.49
C TRP A 718 0.82 9.86 16.65
N PHE A 719 1.30 8.95 17.49
CA PHE A 719 0.72 7.63 17.66
C PHE A 719 -0.53 7.69 18.53
N LEU A 720 -1.68 7.36 17.94
CA LEU A 720 -2.96 7.38 18.62
C LEU A 720 -3.53 5.95 18.71
N PRO A 721 -3.40 5.25 19.85
CA PRO A 721 -3.79 3.83 19.95
C PRO A 721 -5.29 3.59 19.72
N GLY A 722 -6.13 4.59 20.02
CA GLY A 722 -7.59 4.50 19.92
C GLY A 722 -8.18 4.79 18.54
N THR A 723 -7.41 5.25 17.55
CA THR A 723 -7.95 5.59 16.22
C THR A 723 -8.18 4.36 15.36
N ILE A 724 -9.01 4.50 14.32
CA ILE A 724 -9.24 3.42 13.34
C ILE A 724 -7.94 3.13 12.57
N TYR A 725 -7.21 4.17 12.18
CA TYR A 725 -5.88 4.08 11.57
C TYR A 725 -4.97 5.20 12.07
N GLN A 726 -3.64 4.99 11.98
CA GLN A 726 -2.68 6.05 12.28
C GLN A 726 -2.69 7.12 11.19
N ASN A 727 -2.53 8.40 11.54
CA ASN A 727 -2.66 9.49 10.58
C ASN A 727 -1.47 9.54 9.61
N PHE A 728 -1.58 8.85 8.47
CA PHE A 728 -0.55 8.79 7.45
C PHE A 728 -0.29 10.13 6.73
N ALA A 729 -1.18 11.12 6.87
CA ALA A 729 -0.96 12.46 6.34
C ALA A 729 -0.07 13.33 7.25
N ASP A 730 0.19 12.89 8.48
CA ASP A 730 1.02 13.59 9.47
C ASP A 730 2.39 12.88 9.60
N PRO A 731 3.50 13.58 9.32
CA PRO A 731 4.85 13.01 9.41
C PRO A 731 5.43 13.03 10.84
N GLY A 732 4.64 13.33 11.88
CA GLY A 732 5.11 13.54 13.25
C GLY A 732 5.97 12.43 13.85
N TYR A 733 5.80 11.17 13.41
CA TYR A 733 6.67 10.05 13.80
C TYR A 733 8.14 10.23 13.38
N LEU A 734 8.45 11.10 12.40
CA LEU A 734 9.82 11.39 11.97
C LEU A 734 10.63 12.15 13.02
N ASN A 735 9.99 12.74 14.05
CA ASN A 735 10.72 13.33 15.17
C ASN A 735 11.55 12.29 15.94
N ALA A 736 11.12 11.02 15.95
CA ALA A 736 11.87 9.92 16.55
C ALA A 736 12.99 9.37 15.64
N VAL A 737 13.07 9.79 14.37
CA VAL A 737 14.09 9.32 13.41
C VAL A 737 15.34 10.17 13.52
N THR A 738 16.45 9.51 13.85
CA THR A 738 17.77 10.12 14.05
C THR A 738 18.60 10.12 12.75
N GLU A 739 19.66 10.94 12.71
CA GLU A 739 20.63 10.88 11.61
C GLU A 739 21.39 9.54 11.58
N GLU A 740 21.62 8.93 12.74
CA GLU A 740 22.27 7.62 12.86
C GLU A 740 21.43 6.51 12.22
N ASP A 741 20.10 6.53 12.41
CA ASP A 741 19.17 5.59 11.78
C ASP A 741 19.33 5.59 10.25
N ILE A 742 19.46 6.79 9.66
CA ILE A 742 19.62 6.99 8.22
C ILE A 742 21.02 6.59 7.75
N SER A 743 22.06 7.00 8.47
CA SER A 743 23.45 6.65 8.16
C SER A 743 23.67 5.13 8.17
N LEU A 744 23.20 4.43 9.20
CA LEU A 744 23.31 2.98 9.31
C LEU A 744 22.50 2.28 8.22
N SER A 745 21.31 2.78 7.92
CA SER A 745 20.48 2.24 6.83
C SER A 745 21.19 2.31 5.48
N ARG A 746 21.83 3.44 5.16
CA ARG A 746 22.65 3.58 3.95
C ARG A 746 23.80 2.59 3.95
N GLU A 747 24.58 2.53 5.03
CA GLU A 747 25.73 1.62 5.16
C GLU A 747 25.32 0.16 4.91
N TRP A 748 24.25 -0.30 5.55
CA TRP A 748 23.76 -1.66 5.39
C TRP A 748 23.28 -1.93 3.97
N LEU A 749 22.51 -1.04 3.35
CA LEU A 749 22.00 -1.26 2.00
C LEU A 749 23.09 -1.18 0.92
N GLU A 750 24.09 -0.32 1.09
CA GLU A 750 25.29 -0.32 0.22
C GLU A 750 26.10 -1.60 0.40
N ALA A 751 26.24 -2.10 1.64
CA ALA A 751 26.85 -3.41 1.91
C ALA A 751 26.05 -4.57 1.31
N VAL A 752 24.72 -4.50 1.30
CA VAL A 752 23.84 -5.46 0.62
C VAL A 752 24.15 -5.48 -0.88
N VAL A 753 24.20 -4.32 -1.54
CA VAL A 753 24.53 -4.22 -2.98
C VAL A 753 25.93 -4.78 -3.26
N ALA A 754 26.91 -4.44 -2.43
CA ALA A 754 28.29 -4.90 -2.60
C ALA A 754 28.46 -6.42 -2.37
N ALA A 755 27.66 -7.01 -1.47
CA ALA A 755 27.74 -8.42 -1.12
C ALA A 755 26.81 -9.33 -1.94
N ALA A 756 25.88 -8.77 -2.73
CA ALA A 756 24.98 -9.55 -3.59
C ALA A 756 25.76 -10.25 -4.71
N GLU A 757 25.52 -11.55 -4.89
CA GLU A 757 26.40 -12.42 -5.68
C GLU A 757 25.98 -12.48 -7.16
N THR A 758 24.69 -12.71 -7.42
CA THR A 758 24.14 -12.86 -8.78
C THR A 758 23.54 -11.56 -9.31
N GLU A 759 23.45 -11.40 -10.63
CA GLU A 759 22.85 -10.20 -11.24
C GLU A 759 21.39 -9.96 -10.80
N PRO A 760 20.50 -10.97 -10.71
CA PRO A 760 19.15 -10.76 -10.17
C PRO A 760 19.16 -10.33 -8.69
N GLN A 761 20.08 -10.84 -7.87
CA GLN A 761 20.23 -10.39 -6.46
C GLN A 761 20.69 -8.94 -6.38
N LYS A 762 21.68 -8.55 -7.20
CA LYS A 762 22.14 -7.15 -7.29
C LYS A 762 21.05 -6.22 -7.80
N ALA A 763 20.24 -6.64 -8.77
CA ALA A 763 19.11 -5.85 -9.25
C ALA A 763 18.12 -5.53 -8.12
N ARG A 764 17.75 -6.54 -7.32
CA ARG A 764 16.89 -6.36 -6.14
C ARG A 764 17.52 -5.53 -5.03
N ALA A 765 18.80 -5.76 -4.74
CA ALA A 765 19.55 -4.95 -3.79
C ALA A 765 19.54 -3.46 -4.19
N ASN A 766 19.76 -3.16 -5.47
CA ASN A 766 19.71 -1.79 -5.99
C ASN A 766 18.30 -1.20 -5.95
N LEU A 767 17.24 -1.98 -6.22
CA LEU A 767 15.86 -1.52 -6.07
C LEU A 767 15.56 -1.13 -4.61
N LEU A 768 15.98 -1.93 -3.64
CA LEU A 768 15.78 -1.63 -2.22
C LEU A 768 16.58 -0.40 -1.78
N LEU A 769 17.83 -0.26 -2.24
CA LEU A 769 18.62 0.95 -2.02
C LEU A 769 17.95 2.18 -2.64
N ARG A 770 17.43 2.06 -3.87
CA ARG A 770 16.71 3.14 -4.55
C ARG A 770 15.43 3.54 -3.83
N ALA A 771 14.67 2.59 -3.32
CA ALA A 771 13.51 2.86 -2.46
C ALA A 771 13.93 3.60 -1.18
N PHE A 772 15.05 3.19 -0.56
CA PHE A 772 15.59 3.86 0.62
C PHE A 772 16.01 5.31 0.37
N GLU A 773 16.53 5.65 -0.81
CA GLU A 773 16.91 7.04 -1.11
C GLU A 773 15.74 8.03 -1.02
N TYR A 774 14.50 7.56 -1.22
CA TYR A 774 13.31 8.37 -0.95
C TYR A 774 13.07 8.58 0.55
N TYR A 775 13.25 7.53 1.36
CA TYR A 775 13.13 7.60 2.81
C TYR A 775 14.22 8.49 3.42
N GLU A 776 15.46 8.31 2.97
CA GLU A 776 16.60 9.14 3.35
C GLU A 776 16.33 10.61 3.02
N ALA A 777 15.99 10.92 1.77
CA ALA A 777 15.73 12.30 1.35
C ALA A 777 14.58 12.93 2.15
N SER A 778 13.57 12.13 2.50
CA SER A 778 12.46 12.57 3.35
C SER A 778 12.92 12.83 4.79
N ALA A 779 13.61 11.90 5.43
CA ALA A 779 14.06 12.04 6.82
C ALA A 779 15.14 13.12 7.01
N LEU A 780 16.08 13.26 6.09
CA LEU A 780 17.15 14.26 6.18
C LEU A 780 16.63 15.69 5.95
N SER A 781 15.60 15.85 5.12
CA SER A 781 15.00 17.17 4.89
C SER A 781 13.89 17.55 5.86
N TYR A 782 13.46 16.62 6.73
CA TYR A 782 12.33 16.81 7.64
C TYR A 782 12.59 17.93 8.66
N PRO A 783 11.67 18.92 8.80
CA PRO A 783 11.80 20.00 9.78
C PRO A 783 11.49 19.51 11.21
N ARG A 784 12.50 18.93 11.86
CA ARG A 784 12.39 18.41 13.23
C ARG A 784 12.13 19.51 14.25
N ILE A 785 11.34 19.19 15.27
CA ILE A 785 11.10 20.05 16.42
C ILE A 785 12.12 19.66 17.51
N GLY A 786 13.08 20.55 17.78
CA GLY A 786 14.10 20.36 18.82
C GLY A 786 13.89 21.24 20.05
N GLU A 787 14.67 20.99 21.10
CA GLU A 787 14.71 21.86 22.28
C GLU A 787 15.30 23.22 21.92
N ARG A 788 14.76 24.28 22.54
CA ARG A 788 15.34 25.62 22.43
C ARG A 788 16.69 25.67 23.14
N PRO A 789 17.69 26.39 22.60
CA PRO A 789 18.97 26.52 23.27
C PRO A 789 18.81 27.22 24.62
N ALA A 790 19.25 26.57 25.68
CA ALA A 790 19.13 27.08 27.05
C ALA A 790 20.24 28.09 27.41
N ASP A 791 21.36 28.03 26.68
CA ASP A 791 22.57 28.81 26.95
C ASP A 791 23.36 29.10 25.67
N THR A 792 24.45 29.86 25.80
CA THR A 792 25.29 30.26 24.66
C THR A 792 25.91 29.05 23.95
N ALA A 793 26.27 27.99 24.69
CA ALA A 793 26.94 26.84 24.12
C ALA A 793 25.99 26.03 23.22
N SER A 794 24.79 25.73 23.73
CA SER A 794 23.73 25.07 22.96
C SER A 794 23.26 25.92 21.77
N ALA A 795 23.17 27.24 21.91
CA ALA A 795 22.83 28.14 20.81
C ALA A 795 23.90 28.16 19.70
N LEU A 796 25.19 28.20 20.06
CA LEU A 796 26.29 28.12 19.08
C LEU A 796 26.31 26.77 18.37
N ALA A 797 26.11 25.67 19.10
CA ALA A 797 26.05 24.34 18.50
C ALA A 797 24.90 24.21 17.51
N LEU A 798 23.70 24.67 17.87
CA LEU A 798 22.54 24.67 16.99
C LEU A 798 22.75 25.57 15.77
N LEU A 799 23.33 26.77 15.95
CA LEU A 799 23.64 27.67 14.83
C LEU A 799 24.58 27.03 13.81
N GLU A 800 25.69 26.45 14.26
CA GLU A 800 26.65 25.77 13.40
C GLU A 800 25.98 24.60 12.67
N TYR A 801 25.26 23.76 13.41
CA TYR A 801 24.56 22.61 12.86
C TYR A 801 23.55 23.01 11.78
N SER A 802 22.65 23.96 12.06
CA SER A 802 21.63 24.41 11.11
C SER A 802 22.24 25.08 9.88
N VAL A 803 23.28 25.91 10.03
CA VAL A 803 23.94 26.60 8.90
C VAL A 803 24.69 25.61 8.00
N ASN A 804 25.40 24.64 8.59
CA ASN A 804 26.20 23.67 7.84
C ASN A 804 25.31 22.73 7.02
N LEU A 805 24.19 22.27 7.58
CA LEU A 805 23.29 21.31 6.91
C LEU A 805 22.25 21.95 5.98
N PHE A 806 22.09 23.27 6.02
CA PHE A 806 20.98 23.92 5.32
C PHE A 806 20.95 23.60 3.81
N GLY A 807 22.10 23.66 3.12
CA GLY A 807 22.18 23.34 1.69
C GLY A 807 21.74 21.92 1.36
N GLU A 808 22.21 20.93 2.14
CA GLU A 808 21.85 19.53 1.99
C GLU A 808 20.36 19.28 2.24
N ARG A 809 19.77 19.92 3.26
CA ARG A 809 18.34 19.76 3.56
C ARG A 809 17.45 20.25 2.41
N ILE A 810 17.81 21.36 1.76
CA ILE A 810 17.11 21.87 0.57
C ILE A 810 17.24 20.89 -0.59
N GLU A 811 18.44 20.37 -0.82
CA GLU A 811 18.68 19.36 -1.87
C GLU A 811 17.84 18.10 -1.64
N MET A 812 17.83 17.56 -0.42
CA MET A 812 17.07 16.37 -0.05
C MET A 812 15.55 16.60 -0.16
N ALA A 813 15.07 17.78 0.20
CA ALA A 813 13.65 18.14 0.04
C ALA A 813 13.22 18.13 -1.44
N GLY A 814 14.11 18.52 -2.35
CA GLY A 814 13.90 18.43 -3.80
C GLY A 814 14.04 16.99 -4.32
N LYS A 815 15.10 16.28 -3.90
CA LYS A 815 15.43 14.91 -4.31
C LYS A 815 14.24 13.97 -4.11
N ARG A 816 13.58 13.99 -2.94
CA ARG A 816 12.44 13.10 -2.67
C ARG A 816 11.30 13.24 -3.69
N PHE A 817 11.01 14.44 -4.19
CA PHE A 817 9.95 14.63 -5.19
C PHE A 817 10.41 14.28 -6.60
N ALA A 818 11.69 14.54 -6.93
CA ALA A 818 12.27 14.05 -8.17
C ALA A 818 12.21 12.52 -8.25
N LEU A 819 12.48 11.83 -7.14
CA LEU A 819 12.34 10.37 -7.03
C LEU A 819 10.89 9.91 -7.26
N LEU A 820 9.89 10.58 -6.67
CA LEU A 820 8.48 10.24 -6.93
C LEU A 820 8.11 10.33 -8.41
N ASP A 821 8.68 11.28 -9.15
CA ASP A 821 8.43 11.40 -10.59
C ASP A 821 9.14 10.30 -11.40
N GLU A 822 10.35 9.91 -10.99
CA GLU A 822 11.08 8.79 -11.59
C GLU A 822 10.39 7.43 -11.34
N PHE A 823 9.80 7.25 -10.16
CA PHE A 823 9.27 5.94 -9.73
C PHE A 823 7.94 5.55 -10.39
N LYS A 824 7.27 6.46 -11.11
CA LYS A 824 5.90 6.27 -11.63
C LYS A 824 5.68 5.03 -12.50
N SER A 825 6.71 4.56 -13.20
CA SER A 825 6.61 3.40 -14.11
C SER A 825 7.24 2.13 -13.53
N ASN A 826 7.88 2.20 -12.37
CA ASN A 826 8.53 1.04 -11.78
C ASN A 826 7.58 0.37 -10.77
N PRO A 827 7.19 -0.90 -10.95
CA PRO A 827 6.17 -1.55 -10.11
C PRO A 827 6.61 -1.79 -8.66
N VAL A 828 7.91 -1.75 -8.38
CA VAL A 828 8.48 -1.85 -7.02
C VAL A 828 8.57 -0.46 -6.37
N LEU A 829 9.00 0.56 -7.12
CA LEU A 829 9.27 1.89 -6.55
C LEU A 829 8.04 2.82 -6.53
N LEU A 830 7.02 2.52 -7.32
CA LEU A 830 5.78 3.30 -7.42
C LEU A 830 5.15 3.54 -6.03
N GLN A 831 4.88 4.81 -5.73
CA GLN A 831 4.10 5.22 -4.56
C GLN A 831 2.65 5.48 -4.96
N TYR A 832 1.74 4.60 -4.56
CA TYR A 832 0.32 4.71 -4.94
C TYR A 832 -0.33 5.97 -4.37
N MET A 833 -0.01 6.29 -3.12
CA MET A 833 -0.37 7.57 -2.51
C MET A 833 0.81 8.52 -2.57
N ASP A 834 0.82 9.34 -3.62
CA ASP A 834 1.81 10.42 -3.77
C ASP A 834 1.75 11.38 -2.57
N ALA A 835 2.87 11.55 -1.87
CA ALA A 835 2.98 12.42 -0.70
C ALA A 835 2.58 13.88 -0.99
N ARG A 836 2.69 14.34 -2.24
CA ARG A 836 2.29 15.69 -2.69
C ARG A 836 0.78 15.93 -2.60
N ARG A 837 -0.03 14.89 -2.36
CA ARG A 837 -1.47 15.00 -2.12
C ARG A 837 -1.81 15.44 -0.70
N PHE A 838 -0.84 15.44 0.21
CA PHE A 838 -1.03 15.73 1.63
C PHE A 838 -0.19 16.95 2.02
N ASN A 839 -0.85 18.08 2.29
CA ASN A 839 -0.16 19.35 2.56
C ASN A 839 0.87 19.26 3.72
N GLN A 840 0.60 18.44 4.74
CA GLN A 840 1.50 18.23 5.88
C GLN A 840 2.76 17.42 5.52
N LEU A 841 2.77 16.71 4.40
CA LEU A 841 3.95 15.99 3.89
C LEU A 841 4.81 16.85 2.93
N ILE A 842 4.43 18.11 2.71
CA ILE A 842 5.12 19.05 1.83
C ILE A 842 5.92 20.05 2.66
N TRP A 843 7.23 20.08 2.46
CA TRP A 843 8.14 21.04 3.07
C TRP A 843 9.31 21.32 2.13
N SER A 844 9.96 22.46 2.35
CA SER A 844 11.00 22.98 1.46
C SER A 844 12.43 22.57 1.84
N GLY A 845 12.61 21.91 2.99
CA GLY A 845 13.91 21.62 3.60
C GLY A 845 14.34 22.66 4.64
N TRP A 846 13.58 23.75 4.78
CA TRP A 846 13.76 24.68 5.87
C TRP A 846 13.27 24.08 7.19
N ASN A 847 14.09 24.17 8.23
CA ASN A 847 13.66 23.91 9.60
C ASN A 847 13.27 25.23 10.29
N ALA A 848 12.00 25.62 10.17
CA ALA A 848 11.49 26.85 10.78
C ALA A 848 11.60 26.86 12.31
N PRO A 849 11.28 25.77 13.05
CA PRO A 849 11.53 25.69 14.49
C PRO A 849 12.97 26.01 14.90
N GLU A 850 13.98 25.38 14.28
CA GLU A 850 15.39 25.66 14.59
C GLU A 850 15.77 27.11 14.29
N PHE A 851 15.34 27.62 13.13
CA PHE A 851 15.61 29.00 12.71
C PHE A 851 15.09 30.00 13.75
N TRP A 852 13.83 29.87 14.14
CA TRP A 852 13.22 30.81 15.07
C TRP A 852 13.67 30.63 16.51
N ALA A 853 14.06 29.43 16.93
CA ALA A 853 14.69 29.22 18.23
C ALA A 853 16.00 30.03 18.39
N LEU A 854 16.82 30.10 17.34
CA LEU A 854 18.05 30.90 17.33
C LEU A 854 17.76 32.41 17.29
N VAL A 855 16.77 32.83 16.49
CA VAL A 855 16.34 34.24 16.44
C VAL A 855 15.83 34.70 17.80
N ASP A 856 14.99 33.89 18.45
CA ASP A 856 14.45 34.20 19.78
C ASP A 856 15.57 34.26 20.82
N TYR A 857 16.48 33.28 20.83
CA TYR A 857 17.64 33.29 21.73
C TYR A 857 18.43 34.60 21.63
N MET A 858 18.75 35.03 20.41
CA MET A 858 19.46 36.29 20.18
C MET A 858 18.65 37.52 20.57
N LYS A 859 17.32 37.53 20.35
CA LYS A 859 16.44 38.64 20.77
C LYS A 859 16.34 38.75 22.29
N GLU A 860 16.28 37.62 22.99
CA GLU A 860 16.04 37.57 24.44
C GLU A 860 17.31 37.68 25.27
N ARG A 861 18.45 37.20 24.76
CA ARG A 861 19.71 37.08 25.51
C ARG A 861 20.85 37.94 24.96
N GLU A 862 20.77 38.42 23.72
CA GLU A 862 21.83 39.15 23.03
C GLU A 862 21.32 40.44 22.34
N ASP A 863 20.37 41.13 22.96
CA ASP A 863 19.75 42.36 22.45
C ASP A 863 20.79 43.47 22.15
N ALA A 864 21.80 43.61 23.01
CA ALA A 864 22.95 44.50 22.85
C ALA A 864 24.12 43.89 22.03
N GLY A 865 23.93 42.68 21.49
CA GLY A 865 24.97 41.87 20.84
C GLY A 865 25.58 40.81 21.77
N GLY A 866 26.05 39.71 21.18
CA GLY A 866 26.64 38.59 21.91
C GLY A 866 27.33 37.56 21.00
N PRO A 867 27.89 36.49 21.59
CA PRO A 867 28.68 35.49 20.86
C PRO A 867 27.92 34.80 19.72
N VAL A 868 26.63 34.49 19.90
CA VAL A 868 25.83 33.80 18.87
C VAL A 868 25.60 34.73 17.68
N ARG A 869 25.21 35.97 17.93
CA ARG A 869 25.00 37.00 16.91
C ARG A 869 26.28 37.34 16.15
N LEU A 870 27.42 37.42 16.84
CA LEU A 870 28.72 37.62 16.21
C LEU A 870 29.04 36.45 15.29
N ARG A 871 28.85 35.23 15.78
CA ARG A 871 29.12 34.02 14.99
C ARG A 871 28.22 33.90 13.76
N ALA A 872 26.94 34.24 13.89
CA ALA A 872 26.02 34.29 12.75
C ALA A 872 26.49 35.31 11.69
N SER A 873 27.01 36.46 12.12
CA SER A 873 27.59 37.46 11.19
C SER A 873 28.84 36.98 10.47
N GLU A 874 29.71 36.23 11.17
CA GLU A 874 30.87 35.60 10.54
C GLU A 874 30.45 34.57 9.51
N LEU A 875 29.55 33.66 9.88
CA LEU A 875 29.02 32.62 8.99
C LEU A 875 28.35 33.23 7.76
N ALA A 876 27.55 34.29 7.92
CA ALA A 876 26.94 35.01 6.80
C ALA A 876 27.97 35.56 5.80
N ALA A 877 29.15 35.94 6.26
CA ALA A 877 30.21 36.49 5.42
C ALA A 877 31.14 35.42 4.83
N THR A 878 31.47 34.37 5.60
CA THR A 878 32.60 33.49 5.31
C THR A 878 32.25 32.01 5.15
N HIS A 879 31.02 31.58 5.43
CA HIS A 879 30.66 30.16 5.29
C HIS A 879 30.89 29.68 3.84
N PRO A 880 31.43 28.46 3.61
CA PRO A 880 31.77 28.00 2.26
C PRO A 880 30.53 27.85 1.35
N SER A 881 29.44 27.27 1.87
CA SER A 881 28.18 27.13 1.11
C SER A 881 27.46 28.49 0.99
N PRO A 882 27.05 28.89 -0.24
CA PRO A 882 26.18 30.05 -0.46
C PRO A 882 24.86 29.99 0.32
N GLU A 883 24.24 28.82 0.40
CA GLU A 883 23.00 28.57 1.12
C GLU A 883 23.20 28.80 2.62
N GLY A 884 24.27 28.28 3.20
CA GLY A 884 24.60 28.52 4.61
C GLY A 884 24.86 30.01 4.92
N ARG A 885 25.57 30.74 4.03
CA ARG A 885 25.72 32.20 4.16
C ARG A 885 24.38 32.92 4.16
N GLN A 886 23.49 32.51 3.27
CA GLN A 886 22.17 33.09 3.11
C GLN A 886 21.26 32.80 4.31
N TYR A 887 21.30 31.59 4.86
CA TYR A 887 20.58 31.21 6.08
C TYR A 887 20.99 32.09 7.28
N ALA A 888 22.30 32.22 7.51
CA ALA A 888 22.83 33.07 8.57
C ALA A 888 22.49 34.56 8.38
N ALA A 889 22.58 35.06 7.13
CA ALA A 889 22.20 36.44 6.81
C ALA A 889 20.70 36.70 7.05
N LEU A 890 19.82 35.76 6.67
CA LEU A 890 18.38 35.88 6.88
C LEU A 890 18.02 35.92 8.37
N MET A 891 18.72 35.11 9.19
CA MET A 891 18.55 35.10 10.65
C MET A 891 18.87 36.47 11.26
N LEU A 892 19.97 37.11 10.83
CA LEU A 892 20.34 38.46 11.27
C LEU A 892 19.32 39.51 10.83
N GLN A 893 18.74 39.37 9.64
CA GLN A 893 17.65 40.24 9.18
C GLN A 893 16.39 40.07 10.04
N ALA A 894 16.05 38.83 10.42
CA ALA A 894 14.88 38.52 11.25
C ALA A 894 14.94 39.14 12.66
N LEU A 895 16.15 39.41 13.21
CA LEU A 895 16.32 40.12 14.49
C LEU A 895 15.69 41.52 14.47
N SER A 896 15.71 42.20 13.32
CA SER A 896 15.23 43.58 13.17
C SER A 896 13.74 43.69 12.85
N ARG A 897 13.06 42.55 12.60
CA ARG A 897 11.69 42.54 12.12
C ARG A 897 10.70 42.64 13.29
N PRO A 898 9.77 43.63 13.26
CA PRO A 898 8.73 43.74 14.27
C PRO A 898 7.68 42.64 14.09
N SER A 899 6.87 42.43 15.13
CA SER A 899 5.70 41.55 14.97
C SER A 899 4.66 42.20 14.05
N ALA A 900 4.02 41.39 13.21
CA ALA A 900 2.92 41.81 12.33
C ALA A 900 1.57 41.94 13.07
N VAL A 901 1.49 41.46 14.32
CA VAL A 901 0.26 41.50 15.13
C VAL A 901 -0.01 42.92 15.59
N GLN A 902 -1.27 43.36 15.45
CA GLN A 902 -1.77 44.59 16.06
C GLN A 902 -2.42 44.29 17.40
N ASN A 903 -2.30 45.21 18.35
CA ASN A 903 -2.81 45.07 19.72
C ASN A 903 -2.44 43.70 20.37
N PRO A 904 -1.14 43.36 20.46
CA PRO A 904 -0.68 42.01 20.82
C PRO A 904 -0.97 41.61 22.27
N SER A 905 -1.01 42.58 23.19
CA SER A 905 -1.36 42.38 24.61
C SER A 905 -2.73 42.97 24.97
N PHE A 906 -3.56 43.25 23.95
CA PHE A 906 -4.96 43.65 24.12
C PHE A 906 -5.21 44.94 24.93
N GLU A 907 -4.18 45.76 25.13
CA GLU A 907 -4.22 46.98 25.93
C GLU A 907 -5.11 48.07 25.29
N ASP A 908 -5.26 48.06 23.97
CA ASP A 908 -6.13 49.00 23.25
C ASP A 908 -7.58 48.47 23.17
N GLY A 909 -8.57 49.30 23.53
CA GLY A 909 -9.99 48.98 23.43
C GLY A 909 -10.79 49.19 24.71
N ASP A 910 -12.00 48.63 24.77
CA ASP A 910 -12.94 48.72 25.89
C ASP A 910 -13.38 47.32 26.38
N GLU A 911 -14.63 46.89 26.15
CA GLU A 911 -15.02 45.48 26.30
C GLU A 911 -14.47 44.62 25.15
N ALA A 912 -14.25 45.23 23.98
CA ALA A 912 -13.58 44.60 22.84
C ALA A 912 -12.12 45.04 22.75
N ALA A 913 -11.27 44.22 22.09
CA ALA A 913 -9.87 44.52 21.85
C ALA A 913 -9.56 44.58 20.34
N PRO A 914 -10.06 45.60 19.60
CA PRO A 914 -9.85 45.68 18.15
C PRO A 914 -8.34 45.70 17.80
N PRO A 915 -7.92 45.12 16.66
CA PRO A 915 -8.73 44.50 15.61
C PRO A 915 -9.06 43.01 15.86
N TRP A 916 -8.89 42.50 17.08
CA TRP A 916 -9.27 41.12 17.40
C TRP A 916 -10.79 40.97 17.47
N GLU A 917 -11.27 39.90 16.86
CA GLU A 917 -12.67 39.54 16.83
C GLU A 917 -12.89 38.09 17.25
N LEU A 918 -14.13 37.75 17.61
CA LEU A 918 -14.53 36.35 17.72
C LEU A 918 -14.53 35.73 16.32
N LEU A 919 -13.88 34.58 16.15
CA LEU A 919 -13.90 33.85 14.90
C LEU A 919 -15.36 33.61 14.46
N SER A 920 -15.71 34.03 13.23
CA SER A 920 -17.09 34.05 12.72
C SER A 920 -17.81 32.69 12.74
N ARG A 921 -17.06 31.59 12.71
CA ARG A 921 -17.56 30.20 12.76
C ARG A 921 -17.54 29.59 14.17
N SER A 922 -17.43 30.40 15.22
CA SER A 922 -17.52 29.93 16.61
C SER A 922 -18.92 29.36 16.91
N THR A 923 -18.99 28.34 17.77
CA THR A 923 -20.23 27.59 18.05
C THR A 923 -20.72 27.76 19.49
N SER A 924 -21.98 27.39 19.72
CA SER A 924 -22.63 27.41 21.04
C SER A 924 -22.59 28.80 21.70
N SER A 925 -21.99 28.93 22.89
CA SER A 925 -21.94 30.17 23.64
C SER A 925 -20.53 30.76 23.70
N ARG A 926 -19.62 30.30 22.82
CA ARG A 926 -18.22 30.73 22.79
C ARG A 926 -18.15 32.24 22.52
N SER A 927 -17.40 32.96 23.34
CA SER A 927 -17.26 34.42 23.23
C SER A 927 -15.86 34.85 23.67
N VAL A 928 -15.47 36.06 23.26
CA VAL A 928 -14.20 36.69 23.65
C VAL A 928 -14.45 38.10 24.14
N ARG A 929 -13.65 38.57 25.10
CA ARG A 929 -13.67 39.97 25.57
C ARG A 929 -12.33 40.36 26.16
N ARG A 930 -12.07 41.67 26.21
CA ARG A 930 -10.96 42.25 26.96
C ARG A 930 -11.18 42.02 28.46
N ALA A 931 -10.15 41.59 29.19
CA ALA A 931 -10.23 41.34 30.62
C ALA A 931 -9.07 42.00 31.36
N GLU A 932 -9.40 42.80 32.38
CA GLU A 932 -8.42 43.49 33.22
C GLU A 932 -8.06 42.67 34.45
N GLY A 933 -6.82 42.81 34.93
CA GLY A 933 -6.36 42.22 36.19
C GLY A 933 -5.89 40.76 36.11
N THR A 934 -6.00 40.13 34.95
CA THR A 934 -5.37 38.83 34.65
C THR A 934 -4.62 38.97 33.33
N ALA A 935 -3.30 39.15 33.39
CA ALA A 935 -2.44 39.39 32.23
C ALA A 935 -1.06 38.77 32.47
N PHE A 936 -0.36 38.44 31.38
CA PHE A 936 1.02 37.97 31.43
C PHE A 936 1.98 39.17 31.41
N THR A 937 1.74 40.15 30.52
CA THR A 937 2.36 41.48 30.60
C THR A 937 1.30 42.57 30.60
N GLY A 938 1.67 43.79 31.02
CA GLY A 938 0.71 44.89 31.11
C GLY A 938 -0.36 44.66 32.18
N THR A 939 -1.62 44.99 31.85
CA THR A 939 -2.76 44.92 32.78
C THR A 939 -3.97 44.18 32.21
N VAL A 940 -3.90 43.79 30.94
CA VAL A 940 -5.02 43.26 30.17
C VAL A 940 -4.65 41.96 29.48
N SER A 941 -5.63 41.08 29.30
CA SER A 941 -5.53 39.98 28.33
C SER A 941 -6.87 39.74 27.61
N MET A 942 -6.88 38.85 26.63
CA MET A 942 -8.08 38.37 25.97
C MET A 942 -8.67 37.19 26.75
N GLN A 943 -9.86 37.35 27.32
CA GLN A 943 -10.61 36.26 27.92
C GLN A 943 -11.46 35.55 26.86
N VAL A 944 -11.23 34.26 26.66
CA VAL A 944 -12.04 33.33 25.88
C VAL A 944 -12.93 32.55 26.83
N TYR A 945 -14.25 32.69 26.71
CA TYR A 945 -15.19 32.11 27.69
C TYR A 945 -16.40 31.42 27.04
N GLY A 946 -17.13 30.64 27.85
CA GLY A 946 -18.31 29.87 27.42
C GLY A 946 -17.99 28.43 27.00
N LYS A 947 -18.93 27.77 26.33
CA LYS A 947 -18.80 26.40 25.80
C LYS A 947 -18.90 26.37 24.28
N GLY A 948 -18.47 25.27 23.68
CA GLY A 948 -18.41 25.08 22.23
C GLY A 948 -16.99 25.26 21.70
N TRP A 949 -16.89 25.49 20.39
CA TRP A 949 -15.64 25.59 19.66
C TRP A 949 -15.46 27.00 19.09
N GLY A 950 -14.25 27.57 19.18
CA GLY A 950 -13.92 28.88 18.62
C GLY A 950 -13.07 29.73 19.56
N GLY A 951 -12.80 30.97 19.18
CA GLY A 951 -11.96 31.88 19.98
C GLY A 951 -11.50 33.11 19.19
N PRO A 952 -10.48 33.83 19.68
CA PRO A 952 -10.08 35.11 19.10
C PRO A 952 -9.36 34.90 17.76
N SER A 953 -9.59 35.83 16.84
CA SER A 953 -8.93 35.87 15.54
C SER A 953 -8.57 37.29 15.09
N GLN A 954 -7.50 37.41 14.28
CA GLN A 954 -7.06 38.64 13.65
C GLN A 954 -6.53 38.34 12.24
N VAL A 955 -6.89 39.15 11.25
CA VAL A 955 -6.29 39.10 9.91
C VAL A 955 -5.08 40.03 9.85
N ILE A 956 -3.94 39.50 9.42
CA ILE A 956 -2.69 40.24 9.24
C ILE A 956 -2.16 40.09 7.81
N VAL A 957 -1.39 41.06 7.35
CA VAL A 957 -0.60 40.96 6.12
C VAL A 957 0.65 40.13 6.40
N VAL A 958 0.96 39.18 5.50
CA VAL A 958 2.12 38.28 5.66
C VAL A 958 2.99 38.26 4.41
N GLU A 959 4.28 38.05 4.60
CA GLU A 959 5.21 37.73 3.52
C GLU A 959 5.31 36.19 3.37
N PRO A 960 5.19 35.62 2.14
CA PRO A 960 5.46 34.21 1.93
C PRO A 960 6.90 33.84 2.30
N GLY A 961 7.09 32.77 3.07
CA GLY A 961 8.39 32.33 3.57
C GLY A 961 8.29 31.73 4.97
N LEU A 962 9.28 31.97 5.84
CA LEU A 962 9.27 31.45 7.21
C LEU A 962 8.28 32.23 8.07
N ALA A 963 7.53 31.55 8.91
CA ALA A 963 6.60 32.16 9.85
C ALA A 963 6.74 31.59 11.26
N SER A 964 6.48 32.44 12.25
CA SER A 964 6.42 32.06 13.65
C SER A 964 5.24 32.76 14.31
N MET A 965 4.38 31.99 14.97
CA MET A 965 3.28 32.47 15.80
C MET A 965 3.55 32.04 17.25
N SER A 966 3.44 32.95 18.21
CA SER A 966 3.45 32.60 19.63
C SER A 966 2.53 33.50 20.45
N PHE A 967 2.07 33.00 21.59
CA PHE A 967 1.30 33.75 22.59
C PHE A 967 1.35 33.02 23.94
N ARG A 968 0.84 33.67 24.98
CA ARG A 968 0.73 33.10 26.33
C ARG A 968 -0.72 32.77 26.63
N TYR A 969 -0.97 31.65 27.32
CA TYR A 969 -2.32 31.30 27.76
C TYR A 969 -2.35 30.76 29.19
N HIS A 970 -3.49 30.94 29.85
CA HIS A 970 -3.67 30.65 31.27
C HIS A 970 -5.11 30.28 31.60
N ILE A 971 -5.28 29.35 32.54
CA ILE A 971 -6.55 29.06 33.19
C ILE A 971 -6.46 29.45 34.68
N PRO A 972 -7.44 30.22 35.21
CA PRO A 972 -7.46 30.59 36.63
C PRO A 972 -7.46 29.36 37.55
N GLN A 973 -7.00 29.56 38.78
CA GLN A 973 -7.06 28.54 39.82
C GLN A 973 -8.49 28.03 40.04
N ALA A 974 -8.67 26.71 40.12
CA ALA A 974 -9.96 26.03 40.18
C ALA A 974 -10.88 26.29 38.97
N GLY A 975 -10.31 26.75 37.85
CA GLY A 975 -11.00 26.89 36.58
C GLY A 975 -11.34 25.54 35.95
N ASN A 976 -12.33 25.52 35.06
CA ASN A 976 -12.66 24.31 34.32
C ASN A 976 -11.59 24.03 33.26
N THR A 977 -10.85 22.95 33.45
CA THR A 977 -9.80 22.47 32.53
C THR A 977 -10.29 21.39 31.56
N ALA A 978 -11.57 20.99 31.64
CA ALA A 978 -12.18 20.02 30.74
C ALA A 978 -12.43 20.64 29.36
N GLY A 979 -11.40 20.58 28.52
CA GLY A 979 -11.43 21.07 27.15
C GLY A 979 -10.05 21.00 26.51
N SER A 980 -9.96 21.53 25.30
CA SER A 980 -8.71 21.62 24.55
C SER A 980 -8.52 22.99 23.93
N ILE A 981 -7.27 23.32 23.66
CA ILE A 981 -6.85 24.50 22.92
C ILE A 981 -6.06 24.05 21.68
N GLN A 982 -6.29 24.75 20.57
CA GLN A 982 -5.54 24.61 19.33
C GLN A 982 -5.30 26.01 18.77
N TRP A 983 -4.19 26.23 18.09
CA TRP A 983 -3.90 27.52 17.49
C TRP A 983 -3.31 27.36 16.10
N GLY A 984 -3.30 28.45 15.34
CA GLY A 984 -2.62 28.52 14.06
C GLY A 984 -3.19 29.61 13.19
N PHE A 985 -3.07 29.45 11.87
CA PHE A 985 -3.51 30.47 10.94
C PHE A 985 -4.09 29.91 9.64
N ASP A 986 -5.10 30.60 9.11
CA ASP A 986 -5.70 30.33 7.80
C ASP A 986 -5.04 31.24 6.76
N LEU A 987 -4.58 30.70 5.64
CA LEU A 987 -3.96 31.50 4.59
C LEU A 987 -5.00 32.04 3.63
N LEU A 988 -4.93 33.34 3.36
CA LEU A 988 -5.90 34.09 2.57
C LEU A 988 -5.23 34.66 1.31
N ASP A 989 -6.04 34.82 0.26
CA ASP A 989 -5.62 35.50 -0.96
C ASP A 989 -5.57 37.03 -0.80
N ASP A 990 -5.27 37.75 -1.88
CA ASP A 990 -5.19 39.20 -1.89
C ASP A 990 -6.54 39.90 -1.70
N GLN A 991 -7.66 39.16 -1.83
CA GLN A 991 -9.00 39.66 -1.51
C GLN A 991 -9.41 39.37 -0.06
N GLY A 992 -8.58 38.67 0.73
CA GLY A 992 -8.90 38.27 2.10
C GLY A 992 -9.81 37.03 2.16
N GLU A 993 -9.99 36.33 1.04
CA GLU A 993 -10.78 35.10 0.98
C GLU A 993 -9.92 33.90 1.40
N TRP A 994 -10.53 32.99 2.15
CA TRP A 994 -9.85 31.78 2.57
C TRP A 994 -9.53 30.88 1.37
N ILE A 995 -8.25 30.54 1.21
CA ILE A 995 -7.85 29.60 0.18
C ILE A 995 -8.18 28.19 0.67
N ASN A 996 -8.97 27.43 -0.07
CA ASN A 996 -9.43 26.13 0.42
C ASN A 996 -8.25 25.21 0.77
N PHE A 997 -8.34 24.51 1.91
CA PHE A 997 -7.31 23.63 2.48
C PHE A 997 -5.97 24.30 2.85
N SER A 998 -5.94 25.63 3.04
CA SER A 998 -4.71 26.41 3.31
C SER A 998 -4.42 26.65 4.80
N THR A 999 -4.79 25.70 5.67
CA THR A 999 -4.76 25.90 7.12
C THR A 999 -3.49 25.33 7.73
N VAL A 1000 -2.81 26.11 8.58
CA VAL A 1000 -1.72 25.63 9.44
C VAL A 1000 -2.23 25.61 10.89
N ARG A 1001 -2.06 24.48 11.60
CA ARG A 1001 -2.51 24.27 12.98
C ARG A 1001 -1.46 23.57 13.82
N SER A 1002 -1.48 23.87 15.13
CA SER A 1002 -0.83 23.06 16.16
C SER A 1002 -1.57 21.73 16.35
N PRO A 1003 -0.95 20.74 17.01
CA PRO A 1003 -1.68 19.67 17.67
C PRO A 1003 -2.74 20.23 18.63
N VAL A 1004 -3.79 19.43 18.86
CA VAL A 1004 -4.81 19.74 19.87
C VAL A 1004 -4.21 19.47 21.24
N THR A 1005 -4.15 20.49 22.09
CA THR A 1005 -3.50 20.43 23.41
C THR A 1005 -4.55 20.43 24.51
N SER A 1006 -4.36 19.61 25.55
CA SER A 1006 -5.23 19.61 26.73
C SER A 1006 -5.12 20.92 27.49
N LEU A 1007 -6.23 21.40 28.04
CA LEU A 1007 -6.23 22.57 28.94
C LEU A 1007 -5.82 22.22 30.38
N ALA A 1008 -5.65 20.95 30.72
CA ALA A 1008 -5.32 20.48 32.07
C ALA A 1008 -4.04 21.12 32.64
N ASP A 1009 -3.01 21.29 31.81
CA ASP A 1009 -1.70 21.77 32.26
C ASP A 1009 -1.65 23.29 32.46
N ALA A 1010 -2.67 24.03 31.99
CA ALA A 1010 -2.69 25.49 32.01
C ALA A 1010 -3.28 26.08 33.31
N GLU A 1011 -3.72 25.25 34.25
CA GLU A 1011 -4.28 25.72 35.52
C GLU A 1011 -3.22 26.43 36.37
N SER A 1012 -3.52 27.66 36.79
CA SER A 1012 -2.67 28.47 37.67
C SER A 1012 -1.27 28.82 37.11
N GLN A 1013 -1.01 28.56 35.82
CA GLN A 1013 0.27 28.85 35.18
C GLN A 1013 0.06 29.50 33.80
N TRP A 1014 0.98 30.36 33.39
CA TRP A 1014 1.00 30.90 32.03
C TRP A 1014 1.90 30.03 31.16
N LEU A 1015 1.31 29.36 30.18
CA LEU A 1015 2.02 28.51 29.22
C LEU A 1015 2.28 29.29 27.93
N GLU A 1016 3.36 28.96 27.22
CA GLU A 1016 3.61 29.45 25.86
C GLU A 1016 2.92 28.52 24.86
N ALA A 1017 2.12 29.08 23.96
CA ALA A 1017 1.69 28.41 22.75
C ALA A 1017 2.54 28.93 21.59
N ARG A 1018 3.03 28.02 20.74
CA ARG A 1018 3.89 28.37 19.62
C ARG A 1018 3.62 27.49 18.40
N LEU A 1019 3.75 28.07 17.22
CA LEU A 1019 3.64 27.39 15.94
C LEU A 1019 4.61 28.04 14.95
N ASP A 1020 5.66 27.31 14.58
CA ASP A 1020 6.61 27.69 13.55
C ASP A 1020 6.33 26.91 12.27
N GLY A 1021 6.51 27.55 11.12
CA GLY A 1021 6.22 26.90 9.84
C GLY A 1021 6.55 27.77 8.64
N GLU A 1022 5.95 27.41 7.50
CA GLU A 1022 6.16 28.10 6.24
C GLU A 1022 4.83 28.59 5.65
N ILE A 1023 4.87 29.76 5.03
CA ILE A 1023 3.79 30.32 4.22
C ILE A 1023 4.19 30.17 2.75
N PRO A 1024 3.52 29.32 1.96
CA PRO A 1024 3.81 29.17 0.54
C PRO A 1024 3.47 30.45 -0.24
N GLN A 1025 4.18 30.68 -1.34
CA GLN A 1025 3.91 31.83 -2.21
C GLN A 1025 2.55 31.73 -2.90
N THR A 1026 2.21 30.52 -3.35
CA THR A 1026 0.92 30.22 -3.97
C THR A 1026 0.33 28.94 -3.43
N ILE A 1027 -1.01 28.87 -3.41
CA ILE A 1027 -1.78 27.66 -3.12
C ILE A 1027 -2.85 27.54 -4.19
N ASN A 1028 -2.89 26.41 -4.90
CA ASN A 1028 -3.84 26.18 -6.00
C ASN A 1028 -3.85 27.32 -7.04
N GLY A 1029 -2.68 27.88 -7.35
CA GLY A 1029 -2.52 29.01 -8.29
C GLY A 1029 -2.89 30.40 -7.74
N LYS A 1030 -3.46 30.50 -6.53
CA LYS A 1030 -3.73 31.77 -5.86
C LYS A 1030 -2.53 32.25 -5.06
N GLN A 1031 -2.24 33.55 -5.06
CA GLN A 1031 -1.18 34.15 -4.26
C GLN A 1031 -1.59 34.25 -2.79
N VAL A 1032 -0.71 33.89 -1.87
CA VAL A 1032 -0.94 34.07 -0.43
C VAL A 1032 -0.41 35.44 -0.01
N ARG A 1033 -1.27 36.27 0.59
CA ARG A 1033 -0.91 37.65 1.00
C ARG A 1033 -1.30 38.01 2.42
N GLN A 1034 -2.27 37.30 2.99
CA GLN A 1034 -2.75 37.54 4.34
C GLN A 1034 -2.86 36.22 5.10
N ALA A 1035 -2.82 36.30 6.42
CA ALA A 1035 -3.08 35.17 7.30
C ALA A 1035 -4.09 35.59 8.37
N ARG A 1036 -5.10 34.76 8.62
CA ARG A 1036 -5.97 34.90 9.78
C ARG A 1036 -5.39 34.10 10.93
N LEU A 1037 -4.86 34.76 11.94
CA LEU A 1037 -4.42 34.14 13.19
C LEU A 1037 -5.65 33.72 13.98
N ILE A 1038 -5.61 32.53 14.59
CA ILE A 1038 -6.75 31.95 15.30
C ILE A 1038 -6.26 31.19 16.54
N VAL A 1039 -6.95 31.39 17.65
CA VAL A 1039 -6.93 30.48 18.80
C VAL A 1039 -8.31 29.86 18.95
N LEU A 1040 -8.34 28.54 19.10
CA LEU A 1040 -9.53 27.71 19.15
C LEU A 1040 -9.60 27.02 20.50
N VAL A 1041 -10.61 27.34 21.29
CA VAL A 1041 -10.93 26.63 22.53
C VAL A 1041 -12.16 25.76 22.29
N SER A 1042 -12.04 24.47 22.58
CA SER A 1042 -13.11 23.48 22.46
C SER A 1042 -13.46 22.91 23.84
N SER A 1043 -14.73 23.03 24.24
CA SER A 1043 -15.21 22.48 25.51
C SER A 1043 -16.71 22.16 25.44
N THR A 1044 -17.13 21.11 26.14
CA THR A 1044 -18.56 20.77 26.30
C THR A 1044 -19.22 21.58 27.41
N GLU A 1045 -18.46 21.93 28.44
CA GLU A 1045 -18.87 22.78 29.55
C GLU A 1045 -18.24 24.19 29.45
N PRO A 1046 -18.80 25.20 30.12
CA PRO A 1046 -18.20 26.53 30.14
C PRO A 1046 -16.77 26.50 30.69
N VAL A 1047 -15.83 27.12 29.97
CA VAL A 1047 -14.43 27.31 30.36
C VAL A 1047 -14.07 28.79 30.27
N GLU A 1048 -13.04 29.21 30.99
CA GLU A 1048 -12.43 30.54 30.88
C GLU A 1048 -10.92 30.39 30.64
N VAL A 1049 -10.45 30.88 29.50
CA VAL A 1049 -9.04 30.84 29.10
C VAL A 1049 -8.59 32.25 28.81
N TYR A 1050 -7.49 32.69 29.42
CA TYR A 1050 -6.90 34.00 29.21
C TYR A 1050 -5.74 33.87 28.23
N VAL A 1051 -5.65 34.78 27.27
CA VAL A 1051 -4.64 34.76 26.19
C VAL A 1051 -3.99 36.12 26.08
N ASP A 1052 -2.66 36.17 26.02
CA ASP A 1052 -1.89 37.42 26.07
C ASP A 1052 -0.61 37.35 25.20
N ASP A 1053 0.03 38.49 24.94
CA ASP A 1053 1.33 38.62 24.28
C ASP A 1053 1.46 37.92 22.92
N PHE A 1054 0.49 38.14 22.02
CA PHE A 1054 0.57 37.58 20.68
C PHE A 1054 1.73 38.15 19.88
N LYS A 1055 2.49 37.25 19.26
CA LYS A 1055 3.55 37.57 18.33
C LYS A 1055 3.37 36.75 17.07
N PHE A 1056 3.44 37.43 15.94
CA PHE A 1056 3.59 36.82 14.63
C PHE A 1056 4.76 37.47 13.89
N TYR A 1057 5.66 36.65 13.36
CA TYR A 1057 6.75 37.07 12.49
C TYR A 1057 6.66 36.32 11.17
N SER A 1058 6.91 37.01 10.05
CA SER A 1058 7.08 36.40 8.73
C SER A 1058 8.31 36.95 8.04
N MET A 1059 9.05 36.09 7.35
CA MET A 1059 10.28 36.41 6.64
C MET A 1059 10.22 35.82 5.23
N ALA A 1060 10.34 36.69 4.23
CA ALA A 1060 10.51 36.25 2.86
C ALA A 1060 11.73 35.34 2.70
N LYS A 1061 11.53 34.20 2.05
CA LYS A 1061 12.65 33.39 1.58
C LYS A 1061 13.28 34.07 0.37
N PRO A 1062 14.61 33.99 0.25
CA PRO A 1062 15.34 34.59 -0.86
C PRO A 1062 15.13 33.89 -2.21
#